data_AF-A0A8J7MIK0-F1
#
_entry.id   AF-A0A8J7MIK0-F1
#
_cell.length_a   1.000
_cell.length_b   1.000
_cell.length_c   1.000
_cell.angle_alpha   90.00
_cell.angle_beta   90.00
_cell.angle_gamma   90.00
#
_symmetry.space_group_name_H-M   'P 1'
#
loop_
_entity.id
_entity.type
_entity.pdbx_description
1 polymer ?
#
loop_
_entity_poly.entity_id
_entity_poly.type
_entity_poly.pdbx_seq_one_letter_code
_entity_poly.pdbx_strand_id
1 'polypeptide(L)'
;MLKFNLSIFLSLYLGSCLFAQDFNNYELLKSTGTIPQEFLTPSSEKYKKELENVNREARRSDQKDQKQFYLESNFVVDDLLQSAKVLFNDPITEYINQVADDLLKNNLELRKKLRFYAVRSSAVNAFATNQGIIFVNVGLLAQLENEAQLAFILAHEISHVSHKHALDMYMEAQKINRYSSRSDLMKNTSFDDKMVATNYYSKELESEADQEGLKLYLTSKYSLNDLDGVFDVLQYSYLPFDILPFKREFFENEFITFPEDYFLLEEDINEINGEYEEDESKSTHPSIDKRRAACAKVLAKHNSTDRKSFLVNTPEVFLNVRDIARFELAYYYLHAFRYQDAIYASYILLQKYPNSLFLKKIIAKSLYGFTKFQNELKGVKTYSVSYSNDGVDSDYMSKNAYKKIEGPSQQVYYFLSQLEPNELTVFALRYVWDLTAEHANDVELNDIKEDLFLELAYHYDKRSEFSNQSIVEIETAQLAQEQQDSIDKVNAANPTQSTKANKLSKYDKIKKQKKKQKTITEEEIEETEYSKYAFRDILDEDAFKDLFSGGQLEKQERTNRNEYYNSSAGRAEIHKRTKRNAVALGIDSVLVYSPYYVKIIDGKKTKIDHLTSEKNQAVLTDLLLKNAKIAKLNVTLLSNSNLSESDAEAFNELRVLSDWMSQQNRFGGSLLMKSFNQDQVDAIIKKYGVKHLLFTGIASLQRNRTHWLYWSVVFDLTTGRYSVIKEDYYKKKDNKTQLNAHLFDTLFQIKSKRKRTR
;
A
#
# COMPACT_ATOMS: atom_id res chain seq x y z
N MET A 1 -24.48 52.84 43.26
CA MET A 1 -25.35 51.65 43.09
C MET A 1 -25.45 51.35 41.60
N LEU A 2 -24.57 50.49 41.09
CA LEU A 2 -24.64 49.95 39.72
C LEU A 2 -25.69 48.83 39.71
N LYS A 3 -26.63 48.84 38.76
CA LYS A 3 -27.47 47.68 38.42
C LYS A 3 -27.03 47.13 37.07
N PHE A 4 -26.73 45.84 37.09
CA PHE A 4 -26.15 45.03 36.03
C PHE A 4 -27.11 44.80 34.85
N ASN A 5 -26.55 44.86 33.63
CA ASN A 5 -27.15 44.35 32.40
C ASN A 5 -27.11 42.82 32.39
N LEU A 6 -28.25 42.21 32.07
CA LEU A 6 -28.39 40.78 31.82
C LEU A 6 -28.28 40.55 30.30
N SER A 7 -27.09 40.25 29.80
CA SER A 7 -26.90 39.80 28.42
C SER A 7 -26.90 38.28 28.37
N ILE A 8 -27.86 37.73 27.65
CA ILE A 8 -28.07 36.32 27.37
C ILE A 8 -26.88 35.80 26.54
N PHE A 9 -26.08 34.91 27.13
CA PHE A 9 -25.10 34.10 26.41
C PHE A 9 -25.86 32.98 25.70
N LEU A 10 -26.06 33.12 24.39
CA LEU A 10 -26.46 32.03 23.52
C LEU A 10 -25.20 31.20 23.24
N SER A 11 -24.98 30.14 24.02
CA SER A 11 -23.97 29.13 23.72
C SER A 11 -24.37 28.39 22.44
N LEU A 12 -23.70 28.71 21.34
CA LEU A 12 -23.66 27.87 20.15
C LEU A 12 -23.04 26.51 20.53
N TYR A 13 -23.88 25.53 20.81
CA TYR A 13 -23.54 24.13 20.59
C TYR A 13 -23.37 23.96 19.08
N LEU A 14 -22.15 24.11 18.58
CA LEU A 14 -21.77 23.56 17.28
C LEU A 14 -21.81 22.05 17.43
N GLY A 15 -22.92 21.45 17.00
CA GLY A 15 -22.99 20.01 16.78
C GLY A 15 -21.88 19.60 15.82
N SER A 16 -21.11 18.61 16.21
CA SER A 16 -20.21 17.87 15.35
C SER A 16 -21.03 17.31 14.19
N CYS A 17 -20.94 17.95 13.02
CA CYS A 17 -21.32 17.30 11.77
C CYS A 17 -20.34 16.13 11.56
N LEU A 18 -20.72 14.95 12.03
CA LEU A 18 -20.06 13.70 11.67
C LEU A 18 -20.20 13.57 10.15
N PHE A 19 -19.07 13.68 9.45
CA PHE A 19 -19.01 13.46 8.00
C PHE A 19 -19.25 11.97 7.74
N ALA A 20 -20.51 11.60 7.50
CA ALA A 20 -20.82 10.28 6.98
C ALA A 20 -20.25 10.19 5.55
N GLN A 21 -19.24 9.34 5.36
CA GLN A 21 -18.73 8.98 4.04
C GLN A 21 -19.80 8.25 3.23
N ASP A 22 -19.93 8.58 1.95
CA ASP A 22 -20.70 7.78 1.00
C ASP A 22 -19.79 6.67 0.47
N PHE A 23 -19.96 5.46 1.00
CA PHE A 23 -19.12 4.31 0.63
C PHE A 23 -19.28 3.83 -0.82
N ASN A 24 -20.38 4.22 -1.51
CA ASN A 24 -20.49 3.94 -2.94
C ASN A 24 -19.68 4.94 -3.78
N ASN A 25 -19.45 6.15 -3.26
CA ASN A 25 -18.63 7.20 -3.86
C ASN A 25 -17.47 7.59 -2.92
N TYR A 26 -16.79 6.57 -2.38
CA TYR A 26 -15.81 6.74 -1.32
C TYR A 26 -14.62 7.59 -1.76
N GLU A 27 -14.25 8.58 -0.94
CA GLU A 27 -12.99 9.31 -1.08
C GLU A 27 -12.01 8.91 0.03
N LEU A 28 -10.74 8.73 -0.36
CA LEU A 28 -9.66 8.45 0.57
C LEU A 28 -9.57 9.49 1.69
N LEU A 29 -9.24 9.00 2.87
CA LEU A 29 -9.09 9.74 4.10
C LEU A 29 -7.98 10.80 3.98
N LYS A 30 -8.30 12.03 4.36
CA LYS A 30 -7.41 13.21 4.29
C LYS A 30 -7.30 13.85 5.66
N SER A 31 -6.11 14.34 5.99
CA SER A 31 -5.95 15.22 7.14
C SER A 31 -6.59 16.58 6.82
N THR A 32 -7.29 17.19 7.77
CA THR A 32 -8.00 18.46 7.56
C THR A 32 -7.64 19.51 8.61
N GLY A 33 -8.15 20.73 8.46
CA GLY A 33 -7.98 21.79 9.46
C GLY A 33 -6.52 22.19 9.69
N THR A 34 -6.19 22.48 10.95
CA THR A 34 -4.87 22.96 11.35
C THR A 34 -3.90 21.80 11.58
N ILE A 35 -2.71 21.89 10.99
CA ILE A 35 -1.61 20.95 11.27
C ILE A 35 -1.18 21.11 12.75
N PRO A 36 -1.16 20.04 13.56
CA PRO A 36 -0.73 20.12 14.95
C PRO A 36 0.75 20.56 15.08
N GLN A 37 1.06 21.33 16.12
CA GLN A 37 2.39 21.96 16.30
C GLN A 37 3.54 20.96 16.36
N GLU A 38 3.30 19.75 16.86
CA GLU A 38 4.29 18.68 16.90
C GLU A 38 4.72 18.21 15.51
N PHE A 39 3.94 18.40 14.45
CA PHE A 39 4.39 18.07 13.09
C PHE A 39 5.38 19.11 12.56
N LEU A 40 5.25 20.36 13.02
CA LEU A 40 5.98 21.52 12.51
C LEU A 40 7.23 21.84 13.35
N THR A 41 7.23 21.48 14.62
CA THR A 41 8.33 21.79 15.54
C THR A 41 9.55 20.90 15.22
N PRO A 42 10.76 21.47 15.01
CA PRO A 42 11.96 20.69 14.72
C PRO A 42 12.34 19.70 15.84
N SER A 43 12.86 18.53 15.46
CA SER A 43 13.25 17.47 16.38
C SER A 43 14.32 17.94 17.37
N SER A 44 15.26 18.78 16.92
CA SER A 44 16.29 19.34 17.81
C SER A 44 15.72 20.29 18.85
N GLU A 45 14.59 20.94 18.61
CA GLU A 45 13.92 21.78 19.62
C GLU A 45 13.21 20.91 20.66
N LYS A 46 12.47 19.89 20.21
CA LYS A 46 11.81 18.93 21.11
C LYS A 46 12.83 18.22 21.99
N TYR A 47 13.93 17.75 21.40
CA TYR A 47 15.04 17.14 22.14
C TYR A 47 15.59 18.07 23.24
N LYS A 48 15.75 19.37 22.98
CA LYS A 48 16.21 20.32 24.01
C LYS A 48 15.25 20.39 25.20
N LYS A 49 13.94 20.34 24.97
CA LYS A 49 12.92 20.31 26.04
C LYS A 49 13.01 19.00 26.83
N GLU A 50 13.16 17.86 26.15
CA GLU A 50 13.30 16.54 26.79
C GLU A 50 14.56 16.38 27.64
N LEU A 51 15.61 17.19 27.42
CA LEU A 51 16.80 17.18 28.29
C LEU A 51 16.50 17.58 29.74
N GLU A 52 15.37 18.24 30.01
CA GLU A 52 14.90 18.54 31.35
C GLU A 52 14.47 17.28 32.11
N ASN A 53 14.07 16.22 31.39
CA ASN A 53 13.63 14.93 31.95
C ASN A 53 14.79 13.98 32.27
N VAL A 54 16.05 14.38 32.05
CA VAL A 54 17.23 13.57 32.39
C VAL A 54 17.44 13.56 33.90
N ASN A 55 17.50 12.38 34.50
CA ASN A 55 17.77 12.22 35.92
C ASN A 55 19.22 12.64 36.25
N ARG A 56 19.38 13.83 36.83
CA ARG A 56 20.69 14.42 37.17
C ARG A 56 21.41 13.71 38.32
N GLU A 57 20.70 12.91 39.10
CA GLU A 57 21.23 12.13 40.22
C GLU A 57 21.75 10.75 39.77
N ALA A 58 21.35 10.28 38.58
CA ALA A 58 21.79 9.00 38.03
C ALA A 58 23.30 9.02 37.68
N ARG A 59 23.89 7.84 37.45
CA ARG A 59 25.30 7.72 37.02
C ARG A 59 25.52 8.46 35.70
N ARG A 60 26.72 9.02 35.49
CA ARG A 60 27.07 9.73 34.24
C ARG A 60 26.85 8.88 32.98
N SER A 61 27.06 7.56 33.08
CA SER A 61 26.76 6.61 31.99
C SER A 61 25.27 6.58 31.67
N ASP A 62 24.43 6.54 32.69
CA ASP A 62 22.99 6.40 32.54
C ASP A 62 22.37 7.73 32.08
N GLN A 63 22.90 8.86 32.56
CA GLN A 63 22.55 10.18 32.01
C GLN A 63 22.88 10.29 30.51
N LYS A 64 24.00 9.72 30.07
CA LYS A 64 24.38 9.71 28.65
C LYS A 64 23.41 8.84 27.84
N ASP A 65 23.03 7.68 28.36
CA ASP A 65 22.09 6.78 27.71
C ASP A 65 20.69 7.42 27.62
N GLN A 66 20.20 8.08 28.68
CA GLN A 66 18.95 8.85 28.66
C GLN A 66 18.97 9.96 27.60
N LYS A 67 20.06 10.74 27.52
CA LYS A 67 20.22 11.77 26.48
C LYS A 67 20.20 11.17 25.09
N GLN A 68 20.81 10.01 24.89
CA GLN A 68 20.80 9.32 23.61
C GLN A 68 19.39 8.83 23.26
N PHE A 69 18.65 8.26 24.22
CA PHE A 69 17.25 7.87 24.05
C PHE A 69 16.38 9.05 23.65
N TYR A 70 16.44 10.17 24.37
CA TYR A 70 15.66 11.36 24.04
C TYR A 70 16.06 11.94 22.68
N LEU A 71 17.33 11.84 22.28
CA LEU A 71 17.74 12.24 20.95
C LEU A 71 17.13 11.32 19.88
N GLU A 72 17.34 10.01 19.97
CA GLU A 72 16.88 9.05 18.95
C GLU A 72 15.35 9.02 18.84
N SER A 73 14.65 8.96 19.98
CA SER A 73 13.17 8.92 20.01
C SER A 73 12.54 10.13 19.35
N ASN A 74 13.02 11.35 19.60
CA ASN A 74 12.46 12.55 18.97
C ASN A 74 12.62 12.54 17.45
N PHE A 75 13.76 12.07 16.93
CA PHE A 75 13.96 12.00 15.49
C PHE A 75 13.13 10.90 14.84
N VAL A 76 13.02 9.72 15.49
CA VAL A 76 12.18 8.62 14.98
C VAL A 76 10.70 8.99 14.94
N VAL A 77 10.20 9.62 16.00
CA VAL A 77 8.80 10.08 16.07
C VAL A 77 8.52 11.16 15.04
N ASP A 78 9.46 12.09 14.82
CA ASP A 78 9.30 13.14 13.83
C ASP A 78 9.37 12.62 12.39
N ASP A 79 10.22 11.63 12.11
CA ASP A 79 10.22 10.94 10.81
C ASP A 79 8.83 10.32 10.53
N LEU A 80 8.15 9.79 11.54
CA LEU A 80 6.77 9.29 11.42
C LEU A 80 5.76 10.43 11.23
N LEU A 81 5.77 11.48 12.06
CA LEU A 81 4.87 12.63 11.91
C LEU A 81 5.01 13.30 10.53
N GLN A 82 6.24 13.36 10.00
CA GLN A 82 6.55 13.93 8.69
C GLN A 82 6.39 12.93 7.54
N SER A 83 6.09 11.66 7.79
CA SER A 83 5.94 10.66 6.71
C SER A 83 4.71 10.89 5.82
N ALA A 84 3.83 11.83 6.19
CA ALA A 84 2.49 12.01 5.63
C ALA A 84 1.54 10.81 5.81
N LYS A 85 1.95 9.80 6.62
CA LYS A 85 1.10 8.65 7.00
C LYS A 85 0.28 8.89 8.26
N VAL A 86 0.70 9.82 9.12
CA VAL A 86 -0.05 10.18 10.32
C VAL A 86 -1.19 11.12 9.95
N LEU A 87 -2.39 10.78 10.36
CA LEU A 87 -3.59 11.58 10.14
C LEU A 87 -3.85 12.54 11.31
N PHE A 88 -4.50 13.66 11.02
CA PHE A 88 -4.97 14.60 12.02
C PHE A 88 -6.27 15.25 11.54
N ASN A 89 -7.17 15.54 12.49
CA ASN A 89 -8.50 16.11 12.24
C ASN A 89 -9.28 15.36 11.13
N ASP A 90 -9.08 14.05 11.06
CA ASP A 90 -9.84 13.16 10.20
C ASP A 90 -10.88 12.38 11.05
N PRO A 91 -11.94 11.82 10.45
CA PRO A 91 -12.95 11.06 11.17
C PRO A 91 -12.43 9.97 12.12
N ILE A 92 -11.35 9.26 11.76
CA ILE A 92 -10.78 8.22 12.61
C ILE A 92 -10.07 8.83 13.81
N THR A 93 -9.16 9.79 13.59
CA THR A 93 -8.44 10.45 14.69
C THR A 93 -9.38 11.18 15.64
N GLU A 94 -10.41 11.86 15.12
CA GLU A 94 -11.46 12.49 15.92
C GLU A 94 -12.14 11.47 16.84
N TYR A 95 -12.56 10.33 16.29
CA TYR A 95 -13.23 9.29 17.06
C TYR A 95 -12.33 8.67 18.14
N ILE A 96 -11.06 8.38 17.82
CA ILE A 96 -10.07 7.92 18.80
C ILE A 96 -9.91 8.92 19.95
N ASN A 97 -9.85 10.22 19.64
CA ASN A 97 -9.72 11.26 20.66
C ASN A 97 -10.96 11.34 21.55
N GLN A 98 -12.16 11.14 21.02
CA GLN A 98 -13.38 11.11 21.83
C GLN A 98 -13.42 9.90 22.79
N VAL A 99 -12.94 8.73 22.37
CA VAL A 99 -12.77 7.55 23.25
C VAL A 99 -11.74 7.82 24.34
N ALA A 100 -10.62 8.45 23.99
CA ALA A 100 -9.62 8.88 24.96
C ALA A 100 -10.15 9.93 25.95
N ASP A 101 -11.01 10.84 25.50
CA ASP A 101 -11.68 11.84 26.36
C ASP A 101 -12.56 11.16 27.41
N ASP A 102 -13.35 10.15 27.04
CA ASP A 102 -14.18 9.42 28.01
C ASP A 102 -13.34 8.61 29.01
N LEU A 103 -12.28 7.94 28.54
CA LEU A 103 -11.35 7.19 29.40
C LEU A 103 -10.66 8.10 30.43
N LEU A 104 -10.27 9.31 30.02
CA LEU A 104 -9.47 10.23 30.83
C LEU A 104 -10.30 11.34 31.47
N LYS A 105 -11.64 11.27 31.45
CA LYS A 105 -12.52 12.30 32.04
C LYS A 105 -12.26 12.57 33.51
N ASN A 106 -11.75 11.57 34.24
CA ASN A 106 -11.40 11.67 35.65
C ASN A 106 -9.94 12.14 35.88
N ASN A 107 -9.14 12.31 34.82
CA ASN A 107 -7.74 12.74 34.87
C ASN A 107 -7.40 13.71 33.73
N LEU A 108 -7.99 14.91 33.79
CA LEU A 108 -7.82 15.95 32.76
C LEU A 108 -6.37 16.43 32.60
N GLU A 109 -5.55 16.33 33.64
CA GLU A 109 -4.14 16.71 33.57
C GLU A 109 -3.33 15.70 32.74
N LEU A 110 -3.62 14.41 32.87
CA LEU A 110 -3.04 13.39 31.98
C LEU A 110 -3.57 13.55 30.56
N ARG A 111 -4.87 13.83 30.38
CA ARG A 111 -5.47 14.05 29.05
C ARG A 111 -4.78 15.16 28.25
N LYS A 112 -4.47 16.30 28.87
CA LYS A 112 -3.72 17.40 28.24
C LYS A 112 -2.30 16.98 27.82
N LYS A 113 -1.74 16.00 28.53
CA LYS A 113 -0.42 15.43 28.26
C LYS A 113 -0.49 14.20 27.37
N LEU A 114 -1.59 13.91 26.67
CA LEU A 114 -1.66 12.85 25.65
C LEU A 114 -2.23 13.37 24.32
N ARG A 115 -1.73 12.85 23.20
CA ARG A 115 -2.25 13.09 21.84
C ARG A 115 -2.42 11.75 21.16
N PHE A 116 -3.46 11.64 20.35
CA PHE A 116 -3.85 10.39 19.72
C PHE A 116 -3.99 10.65 18.22
N TYR A 117 -3.38 9.80 17.41
CA TYR A 117 -3.41 9.92 15.95
C TYR A 117 -3.65 8.57 15.29
N ALA A 118 -4.46 8.58 14.23
CA ALA A 118 -4.55 7.44 13.33
C ALA A 118 -3.31 7.39 12.41
N VAL A 119 -2.85 6.19 12.10
CA VAL A 119 -1.74 5.97 11.16
C VAL A 119 -2.21 5.12 10.00
N ARG A 120 -1.91 5.58 8.79
CA ARG A 120 -2.13 4.84 7.54
C ARG A 120 -1.19 3.64 7.44
N SER A 121 -1.57 2.55 8.10
CA SER A 121 -0.88 1.26 8.10
C SER A 121 -1.89 0.12 8.18
N SER A 122 -1.62 -0.96 7.44
CA SER A 122 -2.41 -2.19 7.47
C SER A 122 -2.11 -3.08 8.66
N ALA A 123 -1.05 -2.80 9.43
CA ALA A 123 -0.69 -3.60 10.60
C ALA A 123 -1.73 -3.42 11.72
N VAL A 124 -2.12 -4.53 12.35
CA VAL A 124 -2.99 -4.56 13.53
C VAL A 124 -2.15 -4.19 14.76
N ASN A 125 -1.96 -2.89 14.98
CA ASN A 125 -1.11 -2.40 16.05
C ASN A 125 -1.55 -1.02 16.57
N ALA A 126 -1.22 -0.74 17.82
CA ALA A 126 -1.21 0.59 18.43
C ALA A 126 0.08 0.72 19.25
N PHE A 127 0.59 1.94 19.41
CA PHE A 127 1.80 2.14 20.21
C PHE A 127 1.91 3.54 20.79
N ALA A 128 2.51 3.60 21.97
CA ALA A 128 2.80 4.82 22.70
C ALA A 128 4.26 5.30 22.54
N THR A 129 4.45 6.62 22.46
CA THR A 129 5.78 7.26 22.52
C THR A 129 6.06 7.87 23.89
N ASN A 130 7.34 8.11 24.19
CA ASN A 130 7.73 8.78 25.44
C ASN A 130 7.32 10.26 25.49
N GLN A 131 6.98 10.89 24.35
CA GLN A 131 6.40 12.24 24.29
C GLN A 131 4.88 12.24 24.55
N GLY A 132 4.28 11.06 24.83
CA GLY A 132 2.86 10.87 25.09
C GLY A 132 2.00 10.94 23.83
N ILE A 133 2.57 10.62 22.66
CA ILE A 133 1.79 10.44 21.44
C ILE A 133 1.41 8.96 21.36
N ILE A 134 0.14 8.68 21.13
CA ILE A 134 -0.38 7.32 20.95
C ILE A 134 -0.85 7.21 19.50
N PHE A 135 -0.26 6.27 18.78
CA PHE A 135 -0.59 5.98 17.40
C PHE A 135 -1.47 4.75 17.33
N VAL A 136 -2.53 4.81 16.55
CA VAL A 136 -3.45 3.69 16.30
C VAL A 136 -3.46 3.43 14.80
N ASN A 137 -3.05 2.23 14.38
CA ASN A 137 -3.08 1.90 12.97
C ASN A 137 -4.52 1.68 12.49
N VAL A 138 -4.78 2.10 11.25
CA VAL A 138 -6.05 1.84 10.57
C VAL A 138 -6.35 0.33 10.51
N GLY A 139 -5.33 -0.51 10.31
CA GLY A 139 -5.47 -1.97 10.33
C GLY A 139 -6.01 -2.52 11.65
N LEU A 140 -5.63 -1.94 12.79
CA LEU A 140 -6.19 -2.34 14.08
C LEU A 140 -7.68 -2.01 14.14
N LEU A 141 -8.05 -0.77 13.80
CA LEU A 141 -9.44 -0.33 13.88
C LEU A 141 -10.37 -1.14 12.97
N ALA A 142 -9.87 -1.59 11.81
CA ALA A 142 -10.61 -2.43 10.87
C ALA A 142 -11.03 -3.80 11.48
N GLN A 143 -10.27 -4.31 12.44
CA GLN A 143 -10.48 -5.60 13.12
C GLN A 143 -11.42 -5.51 14.33
N LEU A 144 -11.55 -4.33 14.96
CA LEU A 144 -12.31 -4.20 16.19
C LEU A 144 -13.83 -4.38 15.96
N GLU A 145 -14.49 -5.01 16.92
CA GLU A 145 -15.94 -5.24 16.88
C GLU A 145 -16.73 -4.12 17.54
N ASN A 146 -16.13 -3.42 18.53
CA ASN A 146 -16.81 -2.35 19.27
C ASN A 146 -15.85 -1.32 19.90
N GLU A 147 -16.42 -0.22 20.40
CA GLU A 147 -15.72 0.91 21.03
C GLU A 147 -15.04 0.52 22.35
N ALA A 148 -15.63 -0.42 23.11
CA ALA A 148 -15.07 -0.91 24.37
C ALA A 148 -13.73 -1.64 24.19
N GLN A 149 -13.54 -2.35 23.07
CA GLN A 149 -12.26 -2.96 22.72
C GLN A 149 -11.19 -1.90 22.41
N LEU A 150 -11.53 -0.89 21.60
CA LEU A 150 -10.65 0.25 21.33
C LEU A 150 -10.24 0.95 22.62
N ALA A 151 -11.20 1.17 23.53
CA ALA A 151 -10.95 1.81 24.81
C ALA A 151 -9.98 1.01 25.70
N PHE A 152 -10.03 -0.32 25.67
CA PHE A 152 -9.09 -1.15 26.42
C PHE A 152 -7.66 -1.04 25.87
N ILE A 153 -7.51 -1.08 24.54
CA ILE A 153 -6.21 -0.91 23.88
C ILE A 153 -5.63 0.47 24.19
N LEU A 154 -6.43 1.53 24.09
CA LEU A 154 -5.98 2.88 24.46
C LEU A 154 -5.57 2.95 25.94
N ALA A 155 -6.31 2.31 26.85
CA ALA A 155 -5.94 2.27 28.26
C ALA A 155 -4.61 1.55 28.51
N HIS A 156 -4.33 0.47 27.76
CA HIS A 156 -3.04 -0.22 27.77
C HIS A 156 -1.91 0.72 27.29
N GLU A 157 -2.07 1.37 26.14
CA GLU A 157 -1.06 2.31 25.61
C GLU A 157 -0.82 3.53 26.52
N ILE A 158 -1.87 4.06 27.15
CA ILE A 158 -1.76 5.14 28.13
C ILE A 158 -0.89 4.73 29.31
N SER A 159 -0.93 3.46 29.71
CA SER A 159 -0.11 2.94 30.81
C SER A 159 1.37 2.94 30.45
N HIS A 160 1.74 2.55 29.22
CA HIS A 160 3.12 2.62 28.75
C HIS A 160 3.70 4.04 28.85
N VAL A 161 2.91 5.06 28.48
CA VAL A 161 3.33 6.47 28.63
C VAL A 161 3.45 6.83 30.10
N SER A 162 2.43 6.52 30.90
CA SER A 162 2.33 6.95 32.30
C SER A 162 3.46 6.38 33.17
N HIS A 163 3.90 5.17 32.85
CA HIS A 163 4.97 4.46 33.55
C HIS A 163 6.34 4.60 32.88
N LYS A 164 6.47 5.37 31.78
CA LYS A 164 7.72 5.61 31.06
C LYS A 164 8.42 4.35 30.55
N HIS A 165 7.65 3.32 30.20
CA HIS A 165 8.17 2.00 29.77
C HIS A 165 9.16 2.10 28.60
N ALA A 166 8.98 3.05 27.67
CA ALA A 166 9.90 3.25 26.55
C ALA A 166 11.33 3.60 27.00
N LEU A 167 11.46 4.44 28.03
CA LEU A 167 12.76 4.78 28.58
C LEU A 167 13.34 3.60 29.37
N ASP A 168 12.53 2.92 30.17
CA ASP A 168 12.99 1.80 31.00
C ASP A 168 13.51 0.65 30.14
N MET A 169 12.75 0.27 29.11
CA MET A 169 13.16 -0.72 28.10
C MET A 169 14.50 -0.35 27.44
N TYR A 170 14.66 0.91 27.03
CA TYR A 170 15.93 1.37 26.45
C TYR A 170 17.08 1.26 27.44
N MET A 171 16.86 1.67 28.70
CA MET A 171 17.87 1.61 29.76
C MET A 171 18.25 0.17 30.12
N GLU A 172 17.29 -0.76 30.14
CA GLU A 172 17.54 -2.19 30.31
C GLU A 172 18.36 -2.78 29.16
N ALA A 173 18.00 -2.45 27.91
CA ALA A 173 18.74 -2.89 26.74
C ALA A 173 20.19 -2.38 26.74
N GLN A 174 20.46 -1.16 27.22
CA GLN A 174 21.83 -0.64 27.35
C GLN A 174 22.61 -1.35 28.46
N LYS A 175 21.97 -1.80 29.53
CA LYS A 175 22.61 -2.62 30.58
C LYS A 175 22.95 -4.01 30.05
N ILE A 176 22.07 -4.64 29.26
CA ILE A 176 22.31 -5.96 28.65
C ILE A 176 23.40 -5.89 27.58
N ASN A 177 23.39 -4.85 26.73
CA ASN A 177 24.41 -4.63 25.70
C ASN A 177 25.83 -4.40 26.25
N ARG A 178 25.97 -4.07 27.55
CA ARG A 178 27.27 -4.06 28.24
C ARG A 178 27.82 -5.48 28.48
N TYR A 179 27.03 -6.53 28.23
CA TYR A 179 27.38 -7.94 28.42
C TYR A 179 27.19 -8.86 27.18
N SER A 180 26.42 -8.50 26.13
CA SER A 180 26.46 -9.16 24.81
C SER A 180 25.68 -8.37 23.74
N SER A 181 26.05 -8.51 22.45
CA SER A 181 25.77 -7.53 21.37
C SER A 181 24.40 -7.68 20.69
N ARG A 182 23.55 -6.65 20.78
CA ARG A 182 22.28 -6.46 20.02
C ARG A 182 22.47 -5.55 18.80
N SER A 183 23.46 -5.85 17.95
CA SER A 183 23.87 -4.95 16.83
C SER A 183 23.23 -5.27 15.48
N ASP A 184 22.53 -6.39 15.34
CA ASP A 184 22.09 -6.88 14.02
C ASP A 184 20.63 -6.56 13.68
N LEU A 185 19.81 -6.16 14.65
CA LEU A 185 18.37 -5.89 14.48
C LEU A 185 18.02 -4.53 13.84
N MET A 186 19.00 -3.67 13.57
CA MET A 186 18.76 -2.30 13.05
C MET A 186 19.30 -2.07 11.63
N LYS A 187 19.67 -3.13 10.90
CA LYS A 187 20.11 -3.02 9.50
C LYS A 187 19.02 -3.55 8.57
N ASN A 188 18.57 -2.69 7.66
CA ASN A 188 17.68 -3.00 6.52
C ASN A 188 16.32 -3.62 6.89
N THR A 189 15.58 -2.95 7.76
CA THR A 189 14.19 -3.33 8.10
C THR A 189 13.20 -2.26 7.67
N SER A 190 11.94 -2.65 7.48
CA SER A 190 10.90 -1.78 6.98
C SER A 190 10.50 -0.67 7.94
N PHE A 191 9.70 0.29 7.47
CA PHE A 191 9.15 1.34 8.34
C PHE A 191 8.39 0.77 9.54
N ASP A 192 7.51 -0.21 9.30
CA ASP A 192 6.74 -0.87 10.35
C ASP A 192 7.68 -1.70 11.26
N ASP A 193 8.67 -2.38 10.69
CA ASP A 193 9.67 -3.13 11.48
C ASP A 193 10.52 -2.22 12.36
N LYS A 194 10.81 -0.98 11.94
CA LYS A 194 11.54 -0.01 12.78
C LYS A 194 10.68 0.44 13.95
N MET A 195 9.39 0.65 13.74
CA MET A 195 8.43 1.04 14.79
C MET A 195 8.19 -0.10 15.79
N VAL A 196 7.98 -1.30 15.27
CA VAL A 196 7.89 -2.55 16.04
C VAL A 196 9.20 -2.77 16.82
N ALA A 197 10.36 -2.61 16.18
CA ALA A 197 11.67 -2.73 16.83
C ALA A 197 11.91 -1.70 17.96
N THR A 198 11.32 -0.52 17.88
CA THR A 198 11.47 0.55 18.89
C THR A 198 10.51 0.44 20.08
N ASN A 199 9.43 -0.34 19.97
CA ASN A 199 8.39 -0.46 21.01
C ASN A 199 8.27 -1.89 21.59
N TYR A 200 9.31 -2.72 21.45
CA TYR A 200 9.35 -4.05 22.10
C TYR A 200 9.65 -3.97 23.59
N TYR A 201 8.60 -3.96 24.42
CA TYR A 201 8.73 -3.99 25.87
C TYR A 201 9.11 -5.38 26.41
N SER A 202 9.59 -5.43 27.66
CA SER A 202 9.80 -6.70 28.36
C SER A 202 8.47 -7.27 28.86
N LYS A 203 8.42 -8.58 29.11
CA LYS A 203 7.21 -9.26 29.60
C LYS A 203 6.70 -8.66 30.91
N GLU A 204 7.61 -8.16 31.74
CA GLU A 204 7.31 -7.47 32.98
C GLU A 204 6.61 -6.14 32.74
N LEU A 205 7.11 -5.30 31.82
CA LEU A 205 6.52 -4.01 31.47
C LEU A 205 5.16 -4.18 30.79
N GLU A 206 4.99 -5.20 29.95
CA GLU A 206 3.71 -5.59 29.35
C GLU A 206 2.67 -5.99 30.41
N SER A 207 3.09 -6.79 31.39
CA SER A 207 2.22 -7.22 32.49
C SER A 207 1.81 -6.04 33.38
N GLU A 208 2.71 -5.08 33.61
CA GLU A 208 2.41 -3.82 34.31
C GLU A 208 1.42 -2.97 33.49
N ALA A 209 1.63 -2.86 32.18
CA ALA A 209 0.74 -2.10 31.30
C ALA A 209 -0.67 -2.70 31.23
N ASP A 210 -0.81 -4.04 31.16
CA ASP A 210 -2.10 -4.73 31.25
C ASP A 210 -2.79 -4.44 32.59
N GLN A 211 -2.05 -4.48 33.70
CA GLN A 211 -2.61 -4.24 35.04
C GLN A 211 -3.07 -2.79 35.22
N GLU A 212 -2.23 -1.82 34.88
CA GLU A 212 -2.52 -0.39 35.03
C GLU A 212 -3.55 0.08 34.00
N GLY A 213 -3.49 -0.48 32.78
CA GLY A 213 -4.46 -0.21 31.72
C GLY A 213 -5.84 -0.71 32.11
N LEU A 214 -5.93 -1.91 32.69
CA LEU A 214 -7.19 -2.41 33.21
C LEU A 214 -7.71 -1.58 34.37
N LYS A 215 -6.86 -1.08 35.28
CA LYS A 215 -7.30 -0.15 36.34
C LYS A 215 -7.89 1.12 35.76
N LEU A 216 -7.23 1.74 34.77
CA LEU A 216 -7.75 2.91 34.07
C LEU A 216 -9.09 2.61 33.40
N TYR A 217 -9.16 1.51 32.66
CA TYR A 217 -10.36 1.05 31.98
C TYR A 217 -11.53 0.85 32.94
N LEU A 218 -11.31 0.26 34.10
CA LEU A 218 -12.33 0.00 35.12
C LEU A 218 -12.96 1.27 35.69
N THR A 219 -12.29 2.43 35.58
CA THR A 219 -12.86 3.74 35.96
C THR A 219 -13.92 4.25 34.97
N SER A 220 -13.95 3.69 33.76
CA SER A 220 -14.96 3.98 32.73
C SER A 220 -16.23 3.12 32.92
N LYS A 221 -17.23 3.38 32.07
CA LYS A 221 -18.46 2.58 31.98
C LYS A 221 -18.45 1.60 30.81
N TYR A 222 -17.28 1.36 30.20
CA TYR A 222 -17.19 0.40 29.11
C TYR A 222 -17.43 -1.02 29.62
N SER A 223 -17.99 -1.83 28.74
CA SER A 223 -18.37 -3.23 28.96
C SER A 223 -17.15 -4.09 29.28
N LEU A 224 -17.26 -4.91 30.33
CA LEU A 224 -16.21 -5.86 30.72
C LEU A 224 -16.25 -7.15 29.87
N ASN A 225 -17.40 -7.44 29.26
CA ASN A 225 -17.61 -8.67 28.52
C ASN A 225 -16.93 -8.62 27.14
N ASP A 226 -16.66 -7.42 26.62
CA ASP A 226 -16.08 -7.23 25.29
C ASP A 226 -14.54 -7.37 25.27
N LEU A 227 -13.89 -7.42 26.45
CA LEU A 227 -12.43 -7.47 26.57
C LEU A 227 -11.84 -8.79 26.11
N ASP A 228 -12.58 -9.90 26.22
CA ASP A 228 -12.08 -11.19 25.78
C ASP A 228 -11.77 -11.18 24.27
N GLY A 229 -12.65 -10.54 23.49
CA GLY A 229 -12.46 -10.38 22.05
C GLY A 229 -11.24 -9.55 21.63
N VAL A 230 -10.66 -8.74 22.51
CA VAL A 230 -9.37 -8.06 22.21
C VAL A 230 -8.26 -9.10 22.02
N PHE A 231 -8.26 -10.16 22.82
CA PHE A 231 -7.26 -11.22 22.72
C PHE A 231 -7.46 -12.07 21.47
N ASP A 232 -8.70 -12.23 21.01
CA ASP A 232 -9.00 -12.87 19.73
C ASP A 232 -8.51 -12.01 18.56
N VAL A 233 -8.72 -10.69 18.59
CA VAL A 233 -8.18 -9.75 17.59
C VAL A 233 -6.66 -9.86 17.48
N LEU A 234 -5.96 -10.01 18.60
CA LEU A 234 -4.50 -10.21 18.61
C LEU A 234 -4.11 -11.57 18.02
N GLN A 235 -4.77 -12.65 18.46
CA GLN A 235 -4.50 -14.03 18.05
C GLN A 235 -4.72 -14.26 16.55
N TYR A 236 -5.69 -13.55 15.97
CA TYR A 236 -6.09 -13.68 14.56
C TYR A 236 -5.69 -12.47 13.71
N SER A 237 -4.78 -11.63 14.19
CA SER A 237 -4.41 -10.37 13.55
C SER A 237 -3.83 -10.49 12.13
N TYR A 238 -3.28 -11.66 11.77
CA TYR A 238 -2.78 -11.97 10.43
C TYR A 238 -3.90 -12.24 9.41
N LEU A 239 -5.12 -12.54 9.87
CA LEU A 239 -6.26 -12.81 9.01
C LEU A 239 -6.94 -11.51 8.52
N PRO A 240 -7.69 -11.58 7.41
CA PRO A 240 -8.55 -10.48 6.98
C PRO A 240 -9.57 -10.08 8.04
N PHE A 241 -10.12 -8.87 7.93
CA PHE A 241 -11.09 -8.32 8.89
C PHE A 241 -12.48 -8.98 8.87
N ASP A 242 -12.68 -9.96 8.00
CA ASP A 242 -13.87 -10.79 7.92
C ASP A 242 -13.55 -12.12 7.22
N ILE A 243 -14.35 -13.13 7.49
CA ILE A 243 -14.17 -14.50 7.00
C ILE A 243 -15.42 -14.87 6.19
N LEU A 244 -15.36 -14.61 4.88
CA LEU A 244 -16.44 -14.91 3.94
C LEU A 244 -15.94 -15.90 2.86
N PRO A 245 -16.66 -17.02 2.62
CA PRO A 245 -16.36 -17.90 1.50
C PRO A 245 -16.25 -17.11 0.19
N PHE A 246 -15.15 -17.30 -0.53
CA PHE A 246 -14.96 -16.66 -1.84
C PHE A 246 -15.68 -17.48 -2.91
N LYS A 247 -16.67 -16.86 -3.53
CA LYS A 247 -17.55 -17.50 -4.51
C LYS A 247 -16.99 -17.34 -5.92
N ARG A 248 -16.89 -18.43 -6.69
CA ARG A 248 -16.36 -18.40 -8.07
C ARG A 248 -17.17 -17.48 -8.99
N GLU A 249 -18.48 -17.39 -8.74
CA GLU A 249 -19.42 -16.54 -9.48
C GLU A 249 -19.08 -15.04 -9.35
N PHE A 250 -18.22 -14.66 -8.41
CA PHE A 250 -17.74 -13.28 -8.31
C PHE A 250 -16.86 -12.86 -9.50
N PHE A 251 -16.14 -13.80 -10.11
CA PHE A 251 -15.26 -13.55 -11.26
C PHE A 251 -15.79 -14.12 -12.58
N GLU A 252 -16.85 -14.92 -12.52
CA GLU A 252 -17.45 -15.54 -13.69
C GLU A 252 -18.65 -14.73 -14.19
N ASN A 253 -18.86 -14.80 -15.50
CA ASN A 253 -20.02 -14.22 -16.16
C ASN A 253 -20.37 -15.06 -17.40
N GLU A 254 -21.30 -14.59 -18.24
CA GLU A 254 -21.74 -15.30 -19.46
C GLU A 254 -20.58 -15.59 -20.46
N PHE A 255 -19.48 -14.84 -20.38
CA PHE A 255 -18.37 -14.92 -21.34
C PHE A 255 -17.08 -15.48 -20.75
N ILE A 256 -16.98 -15.57 -19.43
CA ILE A 256 -15.84 -16.15 -18.72
C ILE A 256 -16.34 -17.12 -17.66
N THR A 257 -15.96 -18.38 -17.84
CA THR A 257 -16.08 -19.46 -16.84
C THR A 257 -14.73 -20.15 -16.74
N PHE A 258 -14.24 -20.38 -15.52
CA PHE A 258 -12.92 -20.97 -15.30
C PHE A 258 -13.02 -22.48 -15.06
N PRO A 259 -11.95 -23.25 -15.30
CA PRO A 259 -11.90 -24.65 -14.91
C PRO A 259 -12.21 -24.88 -13.42
N GLU A 260 -12.90 -25.96 -13.09
CA GLU A 260 -13.21 -26.29 -11.68
C GLU A 260 -11.96 -26.41 -10.81
N ASP A 261 -10.85 -26.93 -11.35
CA ASP A 261 -9.59 -27.12 -10.63
C ASP A 261 -8.81 -25.82 -10.36
N TYR A 262 -9.33 -24.68 -10.83
CA TYR A 262 -8.85 -23.35 -10.47
C TYR A 262 -9.39 -22.87 -9.11
N PHE A 263 -10.33 -23.62 -8.54
CA PHE A 263 -10.85 -23.38 -7.21
C PHE A 263 -10.55 -24.56 -6.28
N LEU A 264 -10.38 -24.26 -4.99
CA LEU A 264 -10.19 -25.30 -3.98
C LEU A 264 -11.57 -25.78 -3.54
N LEU A 265 -11.66 -27.06 -3.18
CA LEU A 265 -12.81 -27.56 -2.43
C LEU A 265 -12.78 -26.97 -1.02
N GLU A 266 -13.94 -26.79 -0.38
CA GLU A 266 -14.00 -26.23 0.98
C GLU A 266 -13.16 -27.03 1.98
N GLU A 267 -13.09 -28.35 1.80
CA GLU A 267 -12.26 -29.27 2.61
C GLU A 267 -10.75 -29.16 2.37
N ASP A 268 -10.32 -28.57 1.25
CA ASP A 268 -8.92 -28.35 0.91
C ASP A 268 -8.42 -26.97 1.32
N ILE A 269 -9.31 -26.10 1.79
CA ILE A 269 -8.92 -24.80 2.36
C ILE A 269 -8.22 -25.04 3.69
N ASN A 270 -7.03 -24.46 3.84
CA ASN A 270 -6.24 -24.51 5.05
C ASN A 270 -7.05 -24.01 6.26
N GLU A 271 -7.18 -24.85 7.27
CA GLU A 271 -7.87 -24.50 8.52
C GLU A 271 -7.18 -23.33 9.24
N ILE A 272 -7.99 -22.50 9.89
CA ILE A 272 -7.49 -21.40 10.71
C ILE A 272 -7.02 -21.96 12.05
N ASN A 273 -5.72 -21.89 12.31
CA ASN A 273 -5.13 -22.38 13.54
C ASN A 273 -4.95 -21.27 14.59
N GLY A 274 -4.74 -20.03 14.16
CA GLY A 274 -4.40 -18.91 15.04
C GLY A 274 -2.90 -18.89 15.40
N GLU A 275 -2.36 -17.71 15.68
CA GLU A 275 -0.95 -17.62 16.09
C GLU A 275 -0.77 -18.09 17.53
N TYR A 276 -0.14 -19.26 17.70
CA TYR A 276 0.33 -19.74 18.99
C TYR A 276 1.85 -19.55 19.09
N GLU A 277 2.31 -18.95 20.19
CA GLU A 277 3.75 -18.83 20.46
C GLU A 277 4.34 -20.21 20.78
N GLU A 278 4.91 -20.89 19.78
CA GLU A 278 5.54 -22.22 19.97
C GLU A 278 6.78 -22.17 20.90
N ASP A 279 7.41 -21.00 21.05
CA ASP A 279 8.63 -20.80 21.85
C ASP A 279 8.57 -19.47 22.63
N GLU A 280 8.06 -19.52 23.87
CA GLU A 280 7.97 -18.35 24.76
C GLU A 280 9.34 -17.68 25.01
N SER A 281 10.47 -18.37 24.83
CA SER A 281 11.79 -17.79 25.07
C SER A 281 12.19 -16.72 24.05
N LYS A 282 11.47 -16.67 22.91
CA LYS A 282 11.69 -15.71 21.82
C LYS A 282 10.62 -14.63 21.73
N SER A 283 9.51 -14.77 22.45
CA SER A 283 8.47 -13.74 22.50
C SER A 283 8.81 -12.61 23.47
N THR A 284 8.54 -11.39 23.05
CA THR A 284 8.68 -10.15 23.83
C THR A 284 7.46 -9.86 24.71
N HIS A 285 6.29 -10.44 24.39
CA HIS A 285 5.07 -10.34 25.19
C HIS A 285 4.86 -11.61 26.03
N PRO A 286 4.14 -11.54 27.16
CA PRO A 286 3.54 -12.75 27.73
C PRO A 286 2.55 -13.33 26.72
N SER A 287 2.44 -14.67 26.67
CA SER A 287 1.51 -15.32 25.74
C SER A 287 0.08 -14.79 25.92
N ILE A 288 -0.66 -14.71 24.81
CA ILE A 288 -2.03 -14.17 24.76
C ILE A 288 -2.90 -14.86 25.83
N ASP A 289 -2.78 -16.18 26.00
CA ASP A 289 -3.49 -16.94 27.03
C ASP A 289 -3.20 -16.48 28.46
N LYS A 290 -1.94 -16.16 28.77
CA LYS A 290 -1.55 -15.67 30.10
C LYS A 290 -2.14 -14.29 30.36
N ARG A 291 -2.09 -13.39 29.37
CA ARG A 291 -2.67 -12.04 29.46
C ARG A 291 -4.19 -12.11 29.63
N ARG A 292 -4.86 -12.94 28.81
CA ARG A 292 -6.29 -13.23 28.88
C ARG A 292 -6.70 -13.73 30.27
N ALA A 293 -6.00 -14.75 30.78
CA ALA A 293 -6.27 -15.32 32.10
C ALA A 293 -6.01 -14.33 33.26
N ALA A 294 -4.99 -13.47 33.14
CA ALA A 294 -4.71 -12.44 34.13
C ALA A 294 -5.83 -11.39 34.20
N CYS A 295 -6.27 -10.89 33.03
CA CYS A 295 -7.37 -9.95 32.93
C CYS A 295 -8.68 -10.55 33.46
N ALA A 296 -9.04 -11.77 33.04
CA ALA A 296 -10.25 -12.46 33.48
C ALA A 296 -10.36 -12.57 35.02
N LYS A 297 -9.24 -12.83 35.72
CA LYS A 297 -9.20 -12.89 37.20
C LYS A 297 -9.55 -11.55 37.86
N VAL A 298 -9.19 -10.43 37.24
CA VAL A 298 -9.52 -9.10 37.74
C VAL A 298 -10.96 -8.75 37.40
N LEU A 299 -11.40 -9.04 36.16
CA LEU A 299 -12.74 -8.76 35.67
C LEU A 299 -13.82 -9.49 36.48
N ALA A 300 -13.58 -10.76 36.85
CA ALA A 300 -14.50 -11.56 37.67
C ALA A 300 -14.84 -10.96 39.04
N LYS A 301 -14.06 -9.97 39.51
CA LYS A 301 -14.28 -9.28 40.80
C LYS A 301 -15.09 -7.99 40.67
N HIS A 302 -15.44 -7.58 39.45
CA HIS A 302 -16.08 -6.29 39.17
C HIS A 302 -17.49 -6.48 38.63
N ASN A 303 -18.37 -5.53 38.95
CA ASN A 303 -19.75 -5.54 38.46
C ASN A 303 -19.81 -5.11 36.99
N SER A 304 -20.47 -5.93 36.17
CA SER A 304 -20.74 -5.68 34.75
C SER A 304 -22.06 -4.92 34.49
N THR A 305 -22.88 -4.69 35.52
CA THR A 305 -24.16 -3.97 35.42
C THR A 305 -23.94 -2.50 35.03
N ASP A 306 -24.83 -1.95 34.18
CA ASP A 306 -24.81 -0.57 33.68
C ASP A 306 -23.55 -0.17 32.89
N ARG A 307 -22.89 -1.14 32.27
CA ARG A 307 -21.76 -0.93 31.35
C ARG A 307 -22.19 -1.18 29.90
N LYS A 308 -21.58 -0.48 28.94
CA LYS A 308 -21.95 -0.55 27.52
C LYS A 308 -20.73 -0.70 26.62
N SER A 309 -20.92 -1.37 25.48
CA SER A 309 -19.89 -1.52 24.44
C SER A 309 -19.61 -0.21 23.70
N PHE A 310 -20.56 0.75 23.73
CA PHE A 310 -20.48 2.07 23.10
C PHE A 310 -20.96 3.14 24.10
N LEU A 311 -20.16 4.18 24.31
CA LEU A 311 -20.42 5.26 25.27
C LEU A 311 -20.35 6.65 24.63
N VAL A 312 -19.36 6.86 23.77
CA VAL A 312 -19.06 8.17 23.19
C VAL A 312 -20.08 8.54 22.12
N ASN A 313 -20.47 7.57 21.30
CA ASN A 313 -21.43 7.77 20.24
C ASN A 313 -22.33 6.55 20.03
N THR A 314 -23.19 6.64 19.02
CA THR A 314 -24.03 5.51 18.58
C THR A 314 -23.17 4.39 17.96
N PRO A 315 -23.59 3.11 18.07
CA PRO A 315 -22.89 2.00 17.43
C PRO A 315 -22.65 2.23 15.93
N GLU A 316 -23.59 2.88 15.24
CA GLU A 316 -23.52 3.18 13.81
C GLU A 316 -22.32 4.08 13.47
N VAL A 317 -21.95 5.01 14.36
CA VAL A 317 -20.79 5.88 14.16
C VAL A 317 -19.49 5.10 14.28
N PHE A 318 -19.35 4.20 15.26
CA PHE A 318 -18.21 3.28 15.34
C PHE A 318 -18.11 2.43 14.08
N LEU A 319 -19.22 1.83 13.65
CA LEU A 319 -19.25 0.97 12.47
C LEU A 319 -18.92 1.76 11.19
N ASN A 320 -19.33 3.02 11.09
CA ASN A 320 -18.94 3.90 9.98
C ASN A 320 -17.42 4.17 9.99
N VAL A 321 -16.86 4.54 11.14
CA VAL A 321 -15.41 4.76 11.31
C VAL A 321 -14.61 3.48 10.99
N ARG A 322 -15.11 2.32 11.42
CA ARG A 322 -14.51 1.02 11.09
C ARG A 322 -14.58 0.72 9.59
N ASP A 323 -15.69 1.03 8.93
CA ASP A 323 -15.82 0.82 7.49
C ASP A 323 -14.90 1.77 6.71
N ILE A 324 -14.70 3.03 7.16
CA ILE A 324 -13.65 3.92 6.61
C ILE A 324 -12.29 3.21 6.71
N ALA A 325 -11.95 2.66 7.88
CA ALA A 325 -10.69 1.93 8.05
C ALA A 325 -10.55 0.73 7.11
N ARG A 326 -11.63 -0.03 6.88
CA ARG A 326 -11.63 -1.18 5.96
C ARG A 326 -11.49 -0.77 4.49
N PHE A 327 -12.09 0.34 4.08
CA PHE A 327 -11.89 0.91 2.73
C PHE A 327 -10.45 1.38 2.50
N GLU A 328 -9.88 2.11 3.46
CA GLU A 328 -8.47 2.50 3.44
C GLU A 328 -7.53 1.29 3.36
N LEU A 329 -7.86 0.21 4.08
CA LEU A 329 -7.07 -1.01 4.10
C LEU A 329 -6.98 -1.70 2.72
N ALA A 330 -8.08 -1.75 1.96
CA ALA A 330 -8.07 -2.27 0.59
C ALA A 330 -7.12 -1.48 -0.33
N TYR A 331 -7.09 -0.15 -0.16
CA TYR A 331 -6.14 0.71 -0.87
C TYR A 331 -4.68 0.48 -0.43
N TYR A 332 -4.43 0.29 0.87
CA TYR A 332 -3.07 0.02 1.37
C TYR A 332 -2.54 -1.33 0.90
N TYR A 333 -3.37 -2.38 0.85
CA TYR A 333 -2.97 -3.65 0.27
C TYR A 333 -2.55 -3.52 -1.20
N LEU A 334 -3.30 -2.74 -2.00
CA LEU A 334 -2.93 -2.46 -3.38
C LEU A 334 -1.56 -1.77 -3.49
N HIS A 335 -1.32 -0.70 -2.70
CA HIS A 335 -0.05 0.04 -2.72
C HIS A 335 1.12 -0.70 -2.06
N ALA A 336 0.83 -1.71 -1.23
CA ALA A 336 1.80 -2.66 -0.72
C ALA A 336 2.05 -3.84 -1.69
N PHE A 337 1.39 -3.84 -2.86
CA PHE A 337 1.47 -4.90 -3.86
C PHE A 337 0.99 -6.25 -3.33
N ARG A 338 0.08 -6.24 -2.34
CA ARG A 338 -0.64 -7.39 -1.80
C ARG A 338 -1.97 -7.53 -2.56
N TYR A 339 -1.88 -7.84 -3.85
CA TYR A 339 -3.03 -7.80 -4.76
C TYR A 339 -4.16 -8.76 -4.36
N GLN A 340 -3.81 -9.96 -3.89
CA GLN A 340 -4.77 -10.96 -3.45
C GLN A 340 -5.55 -10.48 -2.22
N ASP A 341 -4.87 -9.87 -1.25
CA ASP A 341 -5.50 -9.28 -0.07
C ASP A 341 -6.39 -8.09 -0.44
N ALA A 342 -5.93 -7.23 -1.36
CA ALA A 342 -6.71 -6.10 -1.85
C ALA A 342 -8.01 -6.56 -2.55
N ILE A 343 -7.94 -7.64 -3.33
CA ILE A 343 -9.09 -8.28 -3.99
C ILE A 343 -10.04 -8.86 -2.95
N TYR A 344 -9.54 -9.66 -2.00
CA TYR A 344 -10.38 -10.31 -1.00
C TYR A 344 -11.04 -9.30 -0.04
N ALA A 345 -10.31 -8.27 0.41
CA ALA A 345 -10.86 -7.16 1.18
C ALA A 345 -11.97 -6.42 0.41
N SER A 346 -11.76 -6.19 -0.90
CA SER A 346 -12.76 -5.56 -1.76
C SER A 346 -13.99 -6.45 -1.95
N TYR A 347 -13.80 -7.77 -2.13
CA TYR A 347 -14.87 -8.76 -2.22
C TYR A 347 -15.77 -8.75 -0.99
N ILE A 348 -15.18 -8.73 0.21
CA ILE A 348 -15.94 -8.64 1.47
C ILE A 348 -16.77 -7.35 1.51
N LEU A 349 -16.14 -6.22 1.23
CA LEU A 349 -16.81 -4.92 1.32
C LEU A 349 -17.90 -4.74 0.25
N LEU A 350 -17.75 -5.33 -0.93
CA LEU A 350 -18.75 -5.32 -2.00
C LEU A 350 -20.03 -6.08 -1.61
N GLN A 351 -19.98 -7.02 -0.65
CA GLN A 351 -21.20 -7.66 -0.12
C GLN A 351 -22.12 -6.63 0.56
N LYS A 352 -21.53 -5.61 1.19
CA LYS A 352 -22.25 -4.52 1.86
C LYS A 352 -22.44 -3.30 0.95
N TYR A 353 -21.48 -3.03 0.06
CA TYR A 353 -21.43 -1.84 -0.80
C TYR A 353 -21.27 -2.23 -2.28
N PRO A 354 -22.24 -2.94 -2.88
CA PRO A 354 -22.09 -3.56 -4.21
C PRO A 354 -21.85 -2.56 -5.36
N ASN A 355 -22.26 -1.30 -5.17
CA ASN A 355 -22.14 -0.24 -6.17
C ASN A 355 -20.87 0.61 -5.99
N SER A 356 -19.96 0.23 -5.09
CA SER A 356 -18.74 1.00 -4.84
C SER A 356 -17.76 0.89 -6.01
N LEU A 357 -17.70 1.95 -6.82
CA LEU A 357 -16.71 2.03 -7.91
C LEU A 357 -15.28 2.02 -7.36
N PHE A 358 -15.05 2.61 -6.19
CA PHE A 358 -13.75 2.59 -5.52
C PHE A 358 -13.22 1.15 -5.35
N LEU A 359 -14.03 0.25 -4.77
CA LEU A 359 -13.64 -1.15 -4.55
C LEU A 359 -13.47 -1.93 -5.85
N LYS A 360 -14.38 -1.72 -6.82
CA LYS A 360 -14.25 -2.31 -8.17
C LYS A 360 -12.95 -1.86 -8.85
N LYS A 361 -12.53 -0.61 -8.67
CA LYS A 361 -11.25 -0.07 -9.16
C LYS A 361 -10.04 -0.65 -8.42
N ILE A 362 -10.14 -0.93 -7.11
CA ILE A 362 -9.09 -1.66 -6.39
C ILE A 362 -8.87 -3.05 -7.00
N ILE A 363 -9.94 -3.79 -7.31
CA ILE A 363 -9.84 -5.09 -7.99
C ILE A 363 -9.21 -4.94 -9.39
N ALA A 364 -9.70 -4.00 -10.19
CA ALA A 364 -9.14 -3.72 -11.53
C ALA A 364 -7.63 -3.41 -11.47
N LYS A 365 -7.21 -2.55 -10.55
CA LYS A 365 -5.80 -2.18 -10.34
C LYS A 365 -4.96 -3.35 -9.83
N SER A 366 -5.52 -4.19 -8.97
CA SER A 366 -4.86 -5.40 -8.48
C SER A 366 -4.63 -6.41 -9.60
N LEU A 367 -5.64 -6.69 -10.44
CA LEU A 367 -5.50 -7.55 -11.61
C LEU A 367 -4.51 -6.98 -12.62
N TYR A 368 -4.58 -5.68 -12.91
CA TYR A 368 -3.64 -4.98 -13.77
C TYR A 368 -2.20 -5.09 -13.25
N GLY A 369 -1.96 -4.72 -11.99
CA GLY A 369 -0.64 -4.77 -11.36
C GLY A 369 -0.06 -6.18 -11.32
N PHE A 370 -0.89 -7.20 -11.02
CA PHE A 370 -0.48 -8.60 -11.02
C PHE A 370 -0.17 -9.09 -12.44
N THR A 371 -0.97 -8.72 -13.44
CA THR A 371 -0.72 -9.01 -14.86
C THR A 371 0.63 -8.48 -15.32
N LYS A 372 0.89 -7.19 -15.06
CA LYS A 372 2.15 -6.53 -15.42
C LYS A 372 3.34 -7.26 -14.80
N PHE A 373 3.25 -7.58 -13.52
CA PHE A 373 4.30 -8.31 -12.81
C PHE A 373 4.54 -9.72 -13.39
N GLN A 374 3.50 -10.52 -13.61
CA GLN A 374 3.63 -11.88 -14.17
C GLN A 374 4.18 -11.87 -15.60
N ASN A 375 3.77 -10.91 -16.44
CA ASN A 375 4.26 -10.79 -17.81
C ASN A 375 5.74 -10.40 -17.85
N GLU A 376 6.21 -9.55 -16.94
CA GLU A 376 7.62 -9.19 -16.84
C GLU A 376 8.49 -10.39 -16.39
N LEU A 377 7.96 -11.30 -15.57
CA LEU A 377 8.66 -12.50 -15.14
C LEU A 377 8.80 -13.58 -16.24
N LYS A 378 8.09 -13.47 -17.38
CA LYS A 378 8.25 -14.40 -18.51
C LYS A 378 9.68 -14.33 -19.07
N GLY A 379 10.56 -15.21 -18.56
CA GLY A 379 11.94 -15.38 -19.02
C GLY A 379 13.03 -15.07 -17.97
N VAL A 380 12.68 -14.55 -16.79
CA VAL A 380 13.64 -14.26 -15.72
C VAL A 380 13.54 -15.33 -14.64
N LYS A 381 14.55 -16.23 -14.57
CA LYS A 381 14.58 -17.34 -13.57
C LYS A 381 14.64 -16.88 -12.11
N THR A 382 14.99 -15.62 -11.86
CA THR A 382 15.10 -15.03 -10.53
C THR A 382 15.06 -13.52 -10.68
N TYR A 383 13.91 -12.89 -10.46
CA TYR A 383 13.92 -11.54 -9.92
C TYR A 383 14.05 -11.71 -8.41
N SER A 384 15.28 -11.64 -7.90
CA SER A 384 15.43 -11.23 -6.51
C SER A 384 15.01 -9.77 -6.47
N VAL A 385 13.74 -9.48 -6.16
CA VAL A 385 13.36 -8.15 -5.67
C VAL A 385 14.04 -8.04 -4.31
N SER A 386 15.34 -7.76 -4.31
CA SER A 386 16.16 -7.66 -3.12
C SER A 386 15.99 -6.28 -2.49
N TYR A 387 14.75 -5.81 -2.34
CA TYR A 387 14.43 -4.60 -1.58
C TYR A 387 12.96 -4.67 -1.14
N SER A 388 12.71 -5.31 -0.01
CA SER A 388 11.53 -5.01 0.81
C SER A 388 12.00 -4.18 2.01
N ASN A 389 12.13 -2.87 1.80
CA ASN A 389 12.07 -1.89 2.90
C ASN A 389 10.62 -1.76 3.44
N ASP A 390 9.72 -2.65 3.04
CA ASP A 390 8.28 -2.61 3.36
C ASP A 390 7.80 -3.95 3.97
N GLY A 391 8.71 -4.90 4.26
CA GLY A 391 8.34 -6.20 4.86
C GLY A 391 7.53 -7.13 3.95
N VAL A 392 7.23 -6.72 2.70
CA VAL A 392 6.53 -7.55 1.72
C VAL A 392 7.48 -8.66 1.25
N ASP A 393 7.32 -9.83 1.85
CA ASP A 393 8.04 -11.04 1.48
C ASP A 393 7.88 -11.27 -0.03
N SER A 394 8.99 -11.52 -0.73
CA SER A 394 8.96 -11.89 -2.15
C SER A 394 8.07 -13.12 -2.42
N ASP A 395 7.74 -13.86 -1.37
CA ASP A 395 6.87 -15.02 -1.38
C ASP A 395 5.38 -14.70 -1.67
N TYR A 396 4.87 -13.49 -1.39
CA TYR A 396 3.44 -13.17 -1.62
C TYR A 396 3.03 -13.20 -3.09
N MET A 397 3.99 -12.99 -4.00
CA MET A 397 3.75 -13.03 -5.46
C MET A 397 4.10 -14.40 -6.07
N SER A 398 4.50 -15.38 -5.25
CA SER A 398 4.86 -16.72 -5.68
C SER A 398 3.61 -17.55 -6.03
N LYS A 399 3.71 -18.43 -7.04
CA LYS A 399 2.66 -19.43 -7.32
C LYS A 399 2.37 -20.37 -6.13
N ASN A 400 3.27 -20.46 -5.15
CA ASN A 400 3.08 -21.28 -3.94
C ASN A 400 2.60 -20.49 -2.72
N ALA A 401 2.35 -19.18 -2.82
CA ALA A 401 1.97 -18.33 -1.70
C ALA A 401 0.73 -18.86 -0.96
N TYR A 402 -0.27 -19.36 -1.71
CA TYR A 402 -1.53 -19.87 -1.17
C TYR A 402 -1.35 -20.97 -0.12
N LYS A 403 -0.26 -21.73 -0.15
CA LYS A 403 -0.01 -22.85 0.79
C LYS A 403 0.16 -22.39 2.23
N LYS A 404 0.50 -21.11 2.44
CA LYS A 404 0.69 -20.51 3.77
C LYS A 404 -0.52 -19.68 4.22
N ILE A 405 -1.51 -19.49 3.35
CA ILE A 405 -2.69 -18.69 3.66
C ILE A 405 -3.73 -19.60 4.29
N GLU A 406 -4.28 -19.19 5.42
CA GLU A 406 -5.35 -19.90 6.13
C GLU A 406 -6.70 -19.23 5.85
N GLY A 407 -7.75 -20.04 5.82
CA GLY A 407 -9.13 -19.58 5.66
C GLY A 407 -9.51 -19.17 4.23
N PRO A 408 -10.72 -18.62 4.05
CA PRO A 408 -11.31 -18.40 2.72
C PRO A 408 -10.56 -17.46 1.79
N SER A 409 -9.69 -16.58 2.31
CA SER A 409 -8.84 -15.73 1.48
C SER A 409 -7.84 -16.54 0.65
N GLN A 410 -7.47 -17.75 1.09
CA GLN A 410 -6.62 -18.67 0.35
C GLN A 410 -7.16 -18.93 -1.07
N GLN A 411 -8.48 -18.92 -1.24
CA GLN A 411 -9.12 -19.16 -2.52
C GLN A 411 -8.69 -18.17 -3.60
N VAL A 412 -8.54 -16.88 -3.25
CA VAL A 412 -8.08 -15.83 -4.18
C VAL A 412 -6.62 -16.05 -4.56
N TYR A 413 -5.78 -16.45 -3.59
CA TYR A 413 -4.38 -16.76 -3.84
C TYR A 413 -4.22 -17.99 -4.75
N TYR A 414 -4.99 -19.04 -4.48
CA TYR A 414 -4.94 -20.26 -5.28
C TYR A 414 -5.42 -19.98 -6.70
N PHE A 415 -6.57 -19.34 -6.87
CA PHE A 415 -7.14 -18.99 -8.18
C PHE A 415 -6.15 -18.20 -9.04
N LEU A 416 -5.60 -17.09 -8.51
CA LEU A 416 -4.63 -16.28 -9.26
C LEU A 416 -3.32 -17.01 -9.54
N SER A 417 -2.96 -18.04 -8.77
CA SER A 417 -1.77 -18.86 -9.01
C SER A 417 -1.95 -19.87 -10.15
N GLN A 418 -3.19 -20.23 -10.48
CA GLN A 418 -3.50 -21.16 -11.58
C GLN A 418 -3.47 -20.48 -12.95
N LEU A 419 -3.81 -19.20 -13.02
CA LEU A 419 -3.83 -18.45 -14.27
C LEU A 419 -2.41 -18.35 -14.88
N GLU A 420 -2.25 -18.83 -16.12
CA GLU A 420 -1.04 -18.51 -16.89
C GLU A 420 -1.06 -17.02 -17.31
N PRO A 421 0.09 -16.39 -17.63
CA PRO A 421 0.05 -14.93 -17.75
C PRO A 421 -0.75 -14.42 -18.96
N ASN A 422 -0.92 -15.22 -20.02
CA ASN A 422 -1.81 -14.88 -21.14
C ASN A 422 -3.30 -14.94 -20.71
N GLU A 423 -3.66 -15.93 -19.91
CA GLU A 423 -4.98 -16.11 -19.30
C GLU A 423 -5.31 -14.97 -18.33
N LEU A 424 -4.35 -14.63 -17.46
CA LEU A 424 -4.45 -13.50 -16.54
C LEU A 424 -4.61 -12.17 -17.28
N THR A 425 -3.90 -11.98 -18.39
CA THR A 425 -4.04 -10.78 -19.24
C THR A 425 -5.43 -10.68 -19.84
N VAL A 426 -5.98 -11.79 -20.35
CA VAL A 426 -7.36 -11.84 -20.87
C VAL A 426 -8.38 -11.54 -19.78
N PHE A 427 -8.25 -12.18 -18.61
CA PHE A 427 -9.15 -11.96 -17.48
C PHE A 427 -9.12 -10.50 -16.99
N ALA A 428 -7.93 -9.95 -16.75
CA ALA A 428 -7.77 -8.56 -16.32
C ALA A 428 -8.36 -7.60 -17.35
N LEU A 429 -8.10 -7.82 -18.64
CA LEU A 429 -8.64 -6.98 -19.71
C LEU A 429 -10.17 -7.08 -19.77
N ARG A 430 -10.73 -8.28 -19.67
CA ARG A 430 -12.20 -8.45 -19.68
C ARG A 430 -12.85 -7.74 -18.50
N TYR A 431 -12.33 -7.94 -17.29
CA TYR A 431 -12.85 -7.28 -16.09
C TYR A 431 -12.82 -5.74 -16.22
N VAL A 432 -11.70 -5.18 -16.71
CA VAL A 432 -11.56 -3.73 -16.92
C VAL A 432 -12.47 -3.25 -18.05
N TRP A 433 -12.62 -4.02 -19.12
CA TRP A 433 -13.51 -3.68 -20.23
C TRP A 433 -14.94 -3.49 -19.75
N ASP A 434 -15.50 -4.50 -19.07
CA ASP A 434 -16.86 -4.47 -18.54
C ASP A 434 -17.05 -3.28 -17.59
N LEU A 435 -16.08 -3.04 -16.71
CA LEU A 435 -16.12 -1.90 -15.80
C LEU A 435 -16.06 -0.55 -16.53
N THR A 436 -15.31 -0.44 -17.63
CA THR A 436 -15.29 0.78 -18.45
C THR A 436 -16.59 0.99 -19.24
N ALA A 437 -17.31 -0.07 -19.60
CA ALA A 437 -18.60 0.07 -20.28
C ALA A 437 -19.64 0.75 -19.36
N GLU A 438 -19.60 0.45 -18.06
CA GLU A 438 -20.43 1.12 -17.04
C GLU A 438 -19.94 2.55 -16.72
N HIS A 439 -18.65 2.83 -16.93
CA HIS A 439 -17.98 4.06 -16.50
C HIS A 439 -17.09 4.67 -17.59
N ALA A 440 -17.63 4.88 -18.78
CA ALA A 440 -16.87 5.24 -19.99
C ALA A 440 -16.01 6.52 -19.86
N ASN A 441 -16.35 7.44 -18.96
CA ASN A 441 -15.62 8.69 -18.74
C ASN A 441 -14.52 8.60 -17.65
N ASP A 442 -14.34 7.43 -17.00
CA ASP A 442 -13.27 7.25 -16.02
C ASP A 442 -11.93 7.12 -16.75
N VAL A 443 -11.11 8.19 -16.62
CA VAL A 443 -9.82 8.30 -17.31
C VAL A 443 -8.87 7.18 -16.88
N GLU A 444 -8.87 6.83 -15.60
CA GLU A 444 -7.95 5.85 -15.04
C GLU A 444 -8.27 4.44 -15.53
N LEU A 445 -9.54 4.06 -15.60
CA LEU A 445 -9.94 2.76 -16.14
C LEU A 445 -9.64 2.64 -17.63
N ASN A 446 -9.85 3.71 -18.41
CA ASN A 446 -9.49 3.72 -19.83
C ASN A 446 -7.98 3.58 -20.03
N ASP A 447 -7.18 4.25 -19.20
CA ASP A 447 -5.72 4.15 -19.23
C ASP A 447 -5.23 2.72 -18.94
N ILE A 448 -5.82 2.06 -17.93
CA ILE A 448 -5.51 0.66 -17.60
C ILE A 448 -5.92 -0.26 -18.77
N LYS A 449 -7.09 -0.05 -19.35
CA LYS A 449 -7.59 -0.82 -20.50
C LYS A 449 -6.63 -0.72 -21.70
N GLU A 450 -6.21 0.49 -22.06
CA GLU A 450 -5.28 0.73 -23.17
C GLU A 450 -3.94 0.00 -22.94
N ASP A 451 -3.37 0.07 -21.74
CA ASP A 451 -2.11 -0.63 -21.44
C ASP A 451 -2.30 -2.15 -21.37
N LEU A 452 -3.46 -2.66 -20.95
CA LEU A 452 -3.77 -4.09 -21.01
C LEU A 452 -3.92 -4.62 -22.44
N PHE A 453 -4.38 -3.81 -23.41
CA PHE A 453 -4.36 -4.20 -24.83
C PHE A 453 -2.93 -4.34 -25.37
N LEU A 454 -2.00 -3.53 -24.87
CA LEU A 454 -0.59 -3.72 -25.17
C LEU A 454 -0.06 -5.04 -24.57
N GLU A 455 -0.40 -5.34 -23.32
CA GLU A 455 -0.05 -6.63 -22.70
C GLU A 455 -0.65 -7.81 -23.48
N LEU A 456 -1.91 -7.69 -23.93
CA LEU A 456 -2.58 -8.68 -24.76
C LEU A 456 -1.80 -8.93 -26.06
N ALA A 457 -1.34 -7.86 -26.71
CA ALA A 457 -0.57 -7.95 -27.94
C ALA A 457 0.73 -8.74 -27.77
N TYR A 458 1.35 -8.75 -26.58
CA TYR A 458 2.54 -9.58 -26.32
C TYR A 458 2.26 -11.08 -26.32
N HIS A 459 1.02 -11.50 -26.07
CA HIS A 459 0.63 -12.91 -26.06
C HIS A 459 -0.09 -13.37 -27.33
N TYR A 460 -0.83 -12.47 -27.99
CA TYR A 460 -1.65 -12.79 -29.16
C TYR A 460 -1.30 -11.82 -30.30
N ASP A 461 -0.89 -12.35 -31.46
CA ASP A 461 -0.48 -11.55 -32.62
C ASP A 461 -1.69 -11.19 -33.51
N LYS A 462 -2.75 -12.00 -33.47
CA LYS A 462 -3.91 -11.87 -34.37
C LYS A 462 -5.21 -11.95 -33.60
N ARG A 463 -6.16 -11.06 -33.95
CA ARG A 463 -7.53 -11.08 -33.42
C ARG A 463 -8.26 -12.41 -33.70
N SER A 464 -7.89 -13.11 -34.78
CA SER A 464 -8.45 -14.42 -35.15
C SER A 464 -8.07 -15.55 -34.19
N GLU A 465 -7.21 -15.29 -33.19
CA GLU A 465 -6.94 -16.22 -32.09
C GLU A 465 -8.08 -16.24 -31.06
N PHE A 466 -8.99 -15.25 -31.10
CA PHE A 466 -10.25 -15.24 -30.37
C PHE A 466 -11.42 -15.61 -31.28
N SER A 467 -12.52 -16.06 -30.68
CA SER A 467 -13.75 -16.43 -31.40
C SER A 467 -14.91 -15.50 -31.06
N ASN A 468 -15.64 -15.06 -32.09
CA ASN A 468 -16.94 -14.38 -31.96
C ASN A 468 -18.14 -15.35 -32.02
N GLN A 469 -17.88 -16.65 -32.19
CA GLN A 469 -18.89 -17.72 -32.19
C GLN A 469 -18.71 -18.61 -30.97
N SER A 470 -19.81 -19.10 -30.41
CA SER A 470 -19.76 -20.10 -29.34
C SER A 470 -19.25 -21.44 -29.86
N ILE A 471 -18.79 -22.31 -28.96
CA ILE A 471 -18.43 -23.69 -29.34
C ILE A 471 -19.63 -24.41 -29.97
N VAL A 472 -20.84 -24.17 -29.44
CA VAL A 472 -22.09 -24.72 -29.98
C VAL A 472 -22.33 -24.28 -31.42
N GLU A 473 -22.10 -23.00 -31.73
CA GLU A 473 -22.27 -22.47 -33.09
C GLU A 473 -21.22 -23.03 -34.06
N ILE A 474 -19.98 -23.17 -33.61
CA ILE A 474 -18.88 -23.73 -34.40
C ILE A 474 -19.12 -25.22 -34.67
N GLU A 475 -19.45 -26.01 -33.64
CA GLU A 475 -19.70 -27.44 -33.77
C GLU A 475 -20.99 -27.71 -34.57
N THR A 476 -22.03 -26.90 -34.40
CA THR A 476 -23.26 -27.00 -35.20
C THR A 476 -22.98 -26.67 -36.67
N ALA A 477 -22.18 -25.64 -36.95
CA ALA A 477 -21.76 -25.30 -38.31
C ALA A 477 -20.86 -26.38 -38.93
N GLN A 478 -19.92 -26.96 -38.16
CA GLN A 478 -19.06 -28.06 -38.61
C GLN A 478 -19.87 -29.33 -38.89
N LEU A 479 -20.81 -29.70 -38.01
CA LEU A 479 -21.71 -30.84 -38.23
C LEU A 479 -22.63 -30.61 -39.43
N ALA A 480 -23.14 -29.39 -39.62
CA ALA A 480 -23.92 -29.04 -40.80
C ALA A 480 -23.08 -29.11 -42.08
N GLN A 481 -21.81 -28.69 -42.03
CA GLN A 481 -20.89 -28.73 -43.16
C GLN A 481 -20.41 -30.15 -43.48
N GLU A 482 -20.15 -31.01 -42.48
CA GLU A 482 -19.85 -32.42 -42.69
C GLU A 482 -21.05 -33.20 -43.25
N GLN A 483 -22.27 -32.84 -42.82
CA GLN A 483 -23.50 -33.38 -43.39
C GLN A 483 -23.68 -32.90 -44.84
N GLN A 484 -23.43 -31.63 -45.12
CA GLN A 484 -23.50 -31.06 -46.46
C GLN A 484 -22.44 -31.67 -47.40
N ASP A 485 -21.19 -31.78 -46.97
CA ASP A 485 -20.11 -32.44 -47.71
C ASP A 485 -20.39 -33.94 -47.95
N SER A 486 -21.09 -34.58 -47.02
CA SER A 486 -21.55 -35.97 -47.19
C SER A 486 -22.70 -36.08 -48.19
N ILE A 487 -23.66 -35.14 -48.15
CA ILE A 487 -24.76 -35.03 -49.12
C ILE A 487 -24.20 -34.72 -50.52
N ASP A 488 -23.24 -33.83 -50.62
CA ASP A 488 -22.61 -33.42 -51.89
C ASP A 488 -21.73 -34.54 -52.46
N LYS A 489 -21.05 -35.34 -51.62
CA LYS A 489 -20.37 -36.57 -52.06
C LYS A 489 -21.34 -37.66 -52.53
N VAL A 490 -22.52 -37.78 -51.93
CA VAL A 490 -23.56 -38.73 -52.36
C VAL A 490 -24.23 -38.27 -53.66
N ASN A 491 -24.50 -36.97 -53.80
CA ASN A 491 -25.09 -36.37 -55.01
C ASN A 491 -24.12 -36.35 -56.20
N ALA A 492 -22.82 -36.17 -55.94
CA ALA A 492 -21.77 -36.29 -56.96
C ALA A 492 -21.55 -37.73 -57.44
N ALA A 493 -22.01 -38.74 -56.68
CA ALA A 493 -21.79 -40.14 -56.98
C ALA A 493 -22.91 -40.83 -57.78
N ASN A 494 -24.12 -40.26 -57.94
CA ASN A 494 -25.17 -40.76 -58.84
C ASN A 494 -26.38 -39.80 -58.99
N PRO A 495 -26.64 -39.22 -60.18
CA PRO A 495 -27.80 -38.35 -60.39
C PRO A 495 -28.98 -39.15 -60.96
N THR A 496 -29.51 -40.16 -60.27
CA THR A 496 -30.87 -40.69 -60.54
C THR A 496 -31.34 -41.74 -59.53
N GLN A 497 -32.63 -41.62 -59.18
CA GLN A 497 -33.53 -42.58 -58.51
C GLN A 497 -33.74 -42.48 -56.99
N SER A 498 -35.01 -42.17 -56.69
CA SER A 498 -35.69 -42.22 -55.41
C SER A 498 -36.09 -43.64 -54.97
N THR A 499 -36.34 -43.76 -53.66
CA THR A 499 -37.13 -44.78 -52.92
C THR A 499 -36.44 -46.08 -52.47
N LYS A 500 -36.10 -46.14 -51.17
CA LYS A 500 -36.76 -46.98 -50.14
C LYS A 500 -35.92 -46.96 -48.84
N ALA A 501 -36.61 -46.74 -47.73
CA ALA A 501 -36.06 -46.74 -46.38
C ALA A 501 -35.42 -48.10 -46.04
N ASN A 502 -34.16 -48.09 -45.58
CA ASN A 502 -33.48 -49.28 -45.08
C ASN A 502 -33.17 -49.16 -43.59
N LYS A 503 -33.65 -50.13 -42.82
CA LYS A 503 -33.38 -50.32 -41.38
C LYS A 503 -31.88 -50.59 -41.17
N LEU A 504 -31.22 -49.79 -40.35
CA LEU A 504 -29.84 -49.97 -39.90
C LEU A 504 -29.63 -51.33 -39.22
N SER A 505 -28.51 -52.00 -39.54
CA SER A 505 -28.13 -53.31 -38.99
C SER A 505 -27.70 -53.20 -37.51
N LYS A 506 -27.77 -54.33 -36.78
CA LYS A 506 -27.32 -54.44 -35.37
C LYS A 506 -25.88 -53.94 -35.19
N TYR A 507 -25.00 -54.16 -36.17
CA TYR A 507 -23.60 -53.73 -36.12
C TYR A 507 -23.42 -52.23 -36.42
N ASP A 508 -24.33 -51.60 -37.17
CA ASP A 508 -24.34 -50.15 -37.37
C ASP A 508 -24.84 -49.41 -36.11
N LYS A 509 -25.79 -50.02 -35.40
CA LYS A 509 -26.22 -49.55 -34.06
C LYS A 509 -25.10 -49.69 -33.01
N ILE A 510 -24.31 -50.77 -33.07
CA ILE A 510 -23.14 -50.99 -32.20
C ILE A 510 -21.99 -50.04 -32.56
N LYS A 511 -21.75 -49.74 -33.85
CA LYS A 511 -20.78 -48.71 -34.27
C LYS A 511 -21.20 -47.30 -33.84
N LYS A 512 -22.49 -46.97 -33.84
CA LYS A 512 -23.01 -45.74 -33.21
C LYS A 512 -22.84 -45.73 -31.68
N GLN A 513 -22.96 -46.87 -31.00
CA GLN A 513 -22.74 -46.94 -29.54
C GLN A 513 -21.26 -46.91 -29.14
N LYS A 514 -20.32 -47.42 -29.97
CA LYS A 514 -18.87 -47.31 -29.74
C LYS A 514 -18.24 -45.97 -30.14
N LYS A 515 -19.00 -45.10 -30.82
CA LYS A 515 -18.66 -43.69 -31.07
C LYS A 515 -19.19 -42.75 -29.98
N LYS A 516 -19.59 -43.25 -28.81
CA LYS A 516 -19.52 -42.49 -27.56
C LYS A 516 -18.08 -42.57 -27.02
N GLN A 517 -17.13 -42.02 -27.79
CA GLN A 517 -15.93 -41.45 -27.18
C GLN A 517 -16.43 -40.32 -26.28
N LYS A 518 -15.89 -40.24 -25.05
CA LYS A 518 -16.17 -39.21 -24.04
C LYS A 518 -16.45 -37.87 -24.75
N THR A 519 -17.74 -37.56 -24.92
CA THR A 519 -18.15 -36.32 -25.57
C THR A 519 -17.87 -35.29 -24.50
N ILE A 520 -16.77 -34.56 -24.66
CA ILE A 520 -16.50 -33.39 -23.84
C ILE A 520 -17.75 -32.52 -23.99
N THR A 521 -18.38 -32.20 -22.87
CA THR A 521 -19.59 -31.37 -22.85
C THR A 521 -19.23 -29.95 -23.29
N GLU A 522 -20.18 -29.21 -23.86
CA GLU A 522 -19.96 -27.82 -24.31
C GLU A 522 -19.40 -26.94 -23.17
N GLU A 523 -19.89 -27.16 -21.94
CA GLU A 523 -19.37 -26.57 -20.69
C GLU A 523 -17.89 -26.91 -20.45
N GLU A 524 -17.48 -28.18 -20.59
CA GLU A 524 -16.09 -28.62 -20.40
C GLU A 524 -15.11 -28.05 -21.46
N ILE A 525 -15.57 -27.67 -22.67
CA ILE A 525 -14.71 -27.03 -23.69
C ILE A 525 -14.63 -25.51 -23.47
N GLU A 526 -15.75 -24.86 -23.14
CA GLU A 526 -15.77 -23.42 -22.81
C GLU A 526 -14.95 -23.13 -21.55
N GLU A 527 -14.94 -24.02 -20.56
CA GLU A 527 -14.07 -23.92 -19.38
C GLU A 527 -12.58 -24.11 -19.71
N THR A 528 -12.23 -25.01 -20.64
CA THR A 528 -10.82 -25.31 -20.97
C THR A 528 -10.19 -24.38 -22.02
N GLU A 529 -11.00 -23.69 -22.82
CA GLU A 529 -10.56 -22.68 -23.78
C GLU A 529 -11.12 -21.27 -23.48
N TYR A 530 -11.55 -20.98 -22.25
CA TYR A 530 -12.31 -19.76 -21.90
C TYR A 530 -11.68 -18.46 -22.42
N SER A 531 -10.35 -18.35 -22.40
CA SER A 531 -9.63 -17.17 -22.88
C SER A 531 -9.90 -16.84 -24.36
N LYS A 532 -10.20 -17.85 -25.18
CA LYS A 532 -10.53 -17.71 -26.61
C LYS A 532 -11.91 -17.09 -26.84
N TYR A 533 -12.84 -17.31 -25.91
CA TYR A 533 -14.23 -16.87 -26.02
C TYR A 533 -14.54 -15.66 -25.12
N ALA A 534 -13.61 -15.26 -24.25
CA ALA A 534 -13.74 -14.15 -23.30
C ALA A 534 -14.18 -12.81 -23.91
N PHE A 535 -14.02 -12.61 -25.22
CA PHE A 535 -14.36 -11.37 -25.91
C PHE A 535 -15.48 -11.54 -26.95
N ARG A 536 -16.22 -12.66 -26.95
CA ARG A 536 -17.16 -13.03 -28.02
C ARG A 536 -18.14 -11.93 -28.41
N ASP A 537 -18.69 -11.25 -27.42
CA ASP A 537 -19.66 -10.15 -27.52
C ASP A 537 -19.04 -8.83 -28.02
N ILE A 538 -17.76 -8.59 -27.75
CA ILE A 538 -17.09 -7.31 -28.01
C ILE A 538 -16.05 -7.38 -29.14
N LEU A 539 -15.71 -8.58 -29.63
CA LEU A 539 -14.59 -8.83 -30.55
C LEU A 539 -14.72 -8.06 -31.87
N ASP A 540 -15.95 -7.84 -32.33
CA ASP A 540 -16.28 -7.13 -33.56
C ASP A 540 -16.63 -5.65 -33.36
N GLU A 541 -16.56 -5.12 -32.13
CA GLU A 541 -16.69 -3.69 -31.88
C GLU A 541 -15.50 -2.92 -32.46
N ASP A 542 -15.77 -1.72 -33.01
CA ASP A 542 -14.72 -0.88 -33.58
C ASP A 542 -13.70 -0.45 -32.52
N ALA A 543 -14.17 -0.15 -31.30
CA ALA A 543 -13.29 0.17 -30.17
C ALA A 543 -12.32 -0.98 -29.85
N PHE A 544 -12.78 -2.23 -29.88
CA PHE A 544 -11.91 -3.38 -29.64
C PHE A 544 -10.86 -3.54 -30.75
N LYS A 545 -11.29 -3.43 -32.02
CA LYS A 545 -10.40 -3.53 -33.19
C LYS A 545 -9.31 -2.45 -33.18
N ASP A 546 -9.69 -1.23 -32.83
CA ASP A 546 -8.78 -0.09 -32.78
C ASP A 546 -7.76 -0.26 -31.64
N LEU A 547 -8.21 -0.63 -30.44
CA LEU A 547 -7.33 -0.86 -29.29
C LEU A 547 -6.40 -2.06 -29.50
N PHE A 548 -6.89 -3.16 -30.08
CA PHE A 548 -6.06 -4.32 -30.41
C PHE A 548 -4.96 -3.94 -31.41
N SER A 549 -5.33 -3.22 -32.48
CA SER A 549 -4.37 -2.75 -33.50
C SER A 549 -3.37 -1.75 -32.92
N GLY A 550 -3.82 -0.85 -32.04
CA GLY A 550 -2.97 0.08 -31.31
C GLY A 550 -1.95 -0.62 -30.41
N GLY A 551 -2.40 -1.66 -29.69
CA GLY A 551 -1.52 -2.51 -28.87
C GLY A 551 -0.43 -3.19 -29.71
N GLN A 552 -0.77 -3.73 -30.88
CA GLN A 552 0.22 -4.33 -31.81
C GLN A 552 1.26 -3.31 -32.30
N LEU A 553 0.81 -2.10 -32.64
CA LEU A 553 1.71 -1.03 -33.07
C LEU A 553 2.69 -0.63 -31.97
N GLU A 554 2.18 -0.41 -30.75
CA GLU A 554 3.01 -0.04 -29.60
C GLU A 554 3.98 -1.17 -29.21
N LYS A 555 3.55 -2.45 -29.27
CA LYS A 555 4.44 -3.61 -29.11
C LYS A 555 5.59 -3.56 -30.13
N GLN A 556 5.30 -3.30 -31.40
CA GLN A 556 6.30 -3.19 -32.45
C GLN A 556 7.26 -2.03 -32.20
N GLU A 557 6.76 -0.85 -31.81
CA GLU A 557 7.59 0.30 -31.46
C GLU A 557 8.52 0.01 -30.27
N ARG A 558 8.00 -0.62 -29.21
CA ARG A 558 8.82 -1.02 -28.04
C ARG A 558 9.89 -2.03 -28.42
N THR A 559 9.55 -3.00 -29.26
CA THR A 559 10.50 -4.02 -29.77
C THR A 559 11.62 -3.36 -30.57
N ASN A 560 11.28 -2.52 -31.55
CA ASN A 560 12.25 -1.77 -32.35
C ASN A 560 13.17 -0.89 -31.47
N ARG A 561 12.60 -0.24 -30.45
CA ARG A 561 13.33 0.60 -29.50
C ARG A 561 14.32 -0.22 -28.66
N ASN A 562 13.89 -1.38 -28.16
CA ASN A 562 14.73 -2.30 -27.39
C ASN A 562 15.86 -2.88 -28.24
N GLU A 563 15.56 -3.30 -29.47
CA GLU A 563 16.57 -3.75 -30.43
C GLU A 563 17.60 -2.65 -30.73
N TYR A 564 17.15 -1.42 -30.94
CA TYR A 564 18.04 -0.28 -31.13
C TYR A 564 18.97 -0.08 -29.93
N TYR A 565 18.44 -0.03 -28.71
CA TYR A 565 19.27 0.17 -27.50
C TYR A 565 20.17 -1.01 -27.16
N ASN A 566 19.83 -2.22 -27.62
CA ASN A 566 20.69 -3.40 -27.55
C ASN A 566 21.78 -3.45 -28.63
N SER A 567 21.63 -2.70 -29.72
CA SER A 567 22.63 -2.61 -30.80
C SER A 567 23.91 -1.90 -30.35
N SER A 568 25.00 -2.07 -31.11
CA SER A 568 26.26 -1.35 -30.87
C SER A 568 26.08 0.18 -30.93
N ALA A 569 25.25 0.67 -31.85
CA ALA A 569 24.93 2.09 -31.99
C ALA A 569 24.14 2.63 -30.79
N GLY A 570 23.11 1.92 -30.33
CA GLY A 570 22.32 2.30 -29.17
C GLY A 570 23.12 2.23 -27.87
N ARG A 571 23.92 1.18 -27.65
CA ARG A 571 24.84 1.09 -26.52
C ARG A 571 25.89 2.20 -26.55
N ALA A 572 26.43 2.54 -27.72
CA ALA A 572 27.33 3.68 -27.87
C ALA A 572 26.63 5.02 -27.59
N GLU A 573 25.36 5.15 -27.95
CA GLU A 573 24.55 6.33 -27.61
C GLU A 573 24.32 6.43 -26.10
N ILE A 574 23.91 5.33 -25.44
CA ILE A 574 23.77 5.25 -23.98
C ILE A 574 25.10 5.63 -23.33
N HIS A 575 26.20 4.99 -23.72
CA HIS A 575 27.53 5.25 -23.17
C HIS A 575 28.01 6.70 -23.41
N LYS A 576 27.67 7.30 -24.56
CA LYS A 576 27.95 8.71 -24.87
C LYS A 576 27.08 9.67 -24.05
N ARG A 577 25.84 9.27 -23.71
CA ARG A 577 24.97 9.99 -22.76
C ARG A 577 25.53 9.88 -21.33
N THR A 578 26.05 8.73 -20.91
CA THR A 578 26.67 8.54 -19.58
C THR A 578 28.01 9.27 -19.42
N LYS A 579 28.82 9.38 -20.50
CA LYS A 579 30.13 10.07 -20.47
C LYS A 579 30.05 11.59 -20.59
N ARG A 580 28.94 12.15 -21.10
CA ARG A 580 28.73 13.59 -21.19
C ARG A 580 27.87 14.00 -19.99
N ASN A 581 28.52 14.45 -18.92
CA ASN A 581 27.94 15.02 -17.68
C ASN A 581 27.07 16.30 -17.90
N ALA A 582 26.30 16.38 -18.98
CA ALA A 582 25.43 17.50 -19.30
C ALA A 582 24.16 16.98 -19.97
N VAL A 583 23.22 16.48 -19.15
CA VAL A 583 21.87 16.17 -19.61
C VAL A 583 21.08 17.48 -19.64
N ALA A 584 21.15 18.18 -20.77
CA ALA A 584 20.31 19.35 -21.03
C ALA A 584 18.86 18.90 -21.30
N LEU A 585 17.99 18.98 -20.29
CA LEU A 585 16.59 18.52 -20.37
C LEU A 585 15.63 19.54 -20.98
N GLY A 586 15.95 20.83 -20.87
CA GLY A 586 15.12 21.91 -21.41
C GLY A 586 13.81 22.12 -20.64
N ILE A 587 13.79 21.76 -19.35
CA ILE A 587 12.63 21.86 -18.46
C ILE A 587 12.62 23.24 -17.80
N ASP A 588 11.50 23.95 -17.90
CA ASP A 588 11.37 25.32 -17.38
C ASP A 588 10.88 25.36 -15.91
N SER A 589 10.21 24.31 -15.44
CA SER A 589 9.64 24.23 -14.09
C SER A 589 9.73 22.82 -13.50
N VAL A 590 10.09 22.71 -12.22
CA VAL A 590 10.14 21.45 -11.47
C VAL A 590 9.51 21.58 -10.08
N LEU A 591 8.94 20.48 -9.61
CA LEU A 591 8.45 20.29 -8.26
C LEU A 591 9.56 19.59 -7.48
N VAL A 592 10.10 20.23 -6.47
CA VAL A 592 11.13 19.64 -5.62
C VAL A 592 10.42 18.96 -4.46
N TYR A 593 10.49 17.62 -4.46
CA TYR A 593 9.86 16.79 -3.44
C TYR A 593 10.88 16.45 -2.35
N SER A 594 10.59 16.89 -1.12
CA SER A 594 11.29 16.55 0.13
C SER A 594 12.80 16.30 -0.06
N PRO A 595 13.59 17.32 -0.44
CA PRO A 595 15.03 17.16 -0.59
C PRO A 595 15.60 16.68 0.75
N TYR A 596 16.64 15.85 0.77
CA TYR A 596 17.13 15.32 2.05
C TYR A 596 18.65 15.41 2.23
N TYR A 597 19.07 15.51 3.49
CA TYR A 597 20.45 15.53 3.92
C TYR A 597 20.60 14.60 5.11
N VAL A 598 21.48 13.61 4.99
CA VAL A 598 21.84 12.70 6.07
C VAL A 598 23.34 12.69 6.29
N LYS A 599 23.76 12.82 7.55
CA LYS A 599 25.14 12.61 7.97
C LYS A 599 25.26 11.33 8.77
N ILE A 600 26.11 10.43 8.28
CA ILE A 600 26.39 9.12 8.84
C ILE A 600 27.81 9.14 9.39
N ILE A 601 27.97 8.82 10.67
CA ILE A 601 29.27 8.62 11.31
C ILE A 601 29.54 7.12 11.33
N ASP A 602 30.58 6.70 10.62
CA ASP A 602 30.95 5.30 10.46
C ASP A 602 32.25 5.00 11.20
N GLY A 603 32.07 4.57 12.45
CA GLY A 603 33.13 4.16 13.38
C GLY A 603 32.99 2.69 13.77
N LYS A 604 33.20 2.35 15.05
CA LYS A 604 32.95 0.97 15.55
C LYS A 604 31.50 0.53 15.38
N LYS A 605 30.57 1.49 15.48
CA LYS A 605 29.15 1.34 15.14
C LYS A 605 28.79 2.50 14.20
N THR A 606 28.15 2.18 13.09
CA THR A 606 27.60 3.18 12.17
C THR A 606 26.38 3.83 12.82
N LYS A 607 26.30 5.17 12.82
CA LYS A 607 25.18 5.91 13.38
C LYS A 607 24.87 7.18 12.61
N ILE A 608 23.65 7.67 12.71
CA ILE A 608 23.24 8.95 12.12
C ILE A 608 23.57 10.10 13.10
N ASP A 609 24.13 11.19 12.58
CA ASP A 609 24.32 12.45 13.30
C ASP A 609 23.09 13.33 13.06
N HIS A 610 22.04 13.04 13.82
CA HIS A 610 20.70 13.63 13.66
C HIS A 610 20.70 15.16 13.69
N LEU A 611 21.34 15.76 14.70
CA LEU A 611 21.40 17.22 14.85
C LEU A 611 22.11 17.92 13.70
N THR A 612 23.23 17.36 13.22
CA THR A 612 23.91 17.94 12.06
C THR A 612 23.09 17.74 10.78
N SER A 613 22.38 16.61 10.68
CA SER A 613 21.55 16.29 9.51
C SER A 613 20.39 17.29 9.35
N GLU A 614 19.60 17.51 10.40
CA GLU A 614 18.49 18.49 10.39
C GLU A 614 18.98 19.91 10.11
N LYS A 615 20.10 20.32 10.71
CA LYS A 615 20.71 21.63 10.43
C LYS A 615 21.09 21.78 8.96
N ASN A 616 21.78 20.79 8.40
CA ASN A 616 22.28 20.86 7.02
C ASN A 616 21.18 20.63 5.99
N GLN A 617 20.08 19.99 6.38
CA GLN A 617 18.85 19.89 5.59
C GLN A 617 18.25 21.27 5.30
N ALA A 618 18.15 22.13 6.32
CA ALA A 618 17.71 23.52 6.14
C ALA A 618 18.66 24.31 5.22
N VAL A 619 19.98 24.12 5.39
CA VAL A 619 21.00 24.75 4.53
C VAL A 619 20.88 24.28 3.08
N LEU A 620 20.69 22.98 2.85
CA LEU A 620 20.51 22.40 1.52
C LEU A 620 19.31 23.03 0.81
N THR A 621 18.18 23.14 1.51
CA THR A 621 16.94 23.71 0.97
C THR A 621 17.12 25.19 0.57
N ASP A 622 17.74 26.00 1.43
CA ASP A 622 18.05 27.41 1.13
C ASP A 622 18.99 27.54 -0.09
N LEU A 623 20.05 26.73 -0.15
CA LEU A 623 20.96 26.74 -1.29
C LEU A 623 20.27 26.28 -2.57
N LEU A 624 19.40 25.28 -2.51
CA LEU A 624 18.65 24.81 -3.67
C LEU A 624 17.80 25.94 -4.25
N LEU A 625 17.00 26.61 -3.42
CA LEU A 625 16.14 27.71 -3.86
C LEU A 625 16.94 28.91 -4.39
N LYS A 626 18.09 29.22 -3.79
CA LYS A 626 19.01 30.26 -4.29
C LYS A 626 19.59 29.91 -5.65
N ASN A 627 20.09 28.69 -5.82
CA ASN A 627 20.66 28.23 -7.09
C ASN A 627 19.60 28.11 -8.19
N ALA A 628 18.35 27.77 -7.85
CA ALA A 628 17.24 27.75 -8.80
C ALA A 628 16.99 29.13 -9.41
N LYS A 629 17.00 30.19 -8.57
CA LYS A 629 16.89 31.58 -9.03
C LYS A 629 18.04 31.97 -9.97
N ILE A 630 19.28 31.59 -9.64
CA ILE A 630 20.46 31.86 -10.48
C ILE A 630 20.36 31.10 -11.82
N ALA A 631 19.94 29.83 -11.77
CA ALA A 631 19.73 28.99 -12.95
C ALA A 631 18.51 29.41 -13.80
N LYS A 632 17.67 30.33 -13.30
CA LYS A 632 16.40 30.74 -13.92
C LYS A 632 15.46 29.54 -14.15
N LEU A 633 15.42 28.64 -13.18
CA LEU A 633 14.51 27.50 -13.14
C LEU A 633 13.36 27.80 -12.18
N ASN A 634 12.12 27.62 -12.63
CA ASN A 634 10.95 27.77 -11.76
C ASN A 634 10.87 26.53 -10.85
N VAL A 635 10.86 26.75 -9.53
CA VAL A 635 10.84 25.67 -8.55
C VAL A 635 9.65 25.87 -7.61
N THR A 636 8.84 24.82 -7.51
CA THR A 636 7.83 24.67 -6.46
C THR A 636 8.39 23.69 -5.43
N LEU A 637 8.52 24.10 -4.16
CA LEU A 637 9.01 23.21 -3.10
C LEU A 637 7.81 22.62 -2.34
N LEU A 638 7.75 21.29 -2.31
CA LEU A 638 6.83 20.55 -1.45
C LEU A 638 7.65 19.67 -0.50
N SER A 639 7.70 20.07 0.77
CA SER A 639 8.52 19.43 1.81
C SER A 639 7.90 19.68 3.17
N ASN A 640 7.92 18.69 4.06
CA ASN A 640 7.43 18.83 5.44
C ASN A 640 8.10 19.99 6.18
N SER A 641 9.39 20.23 5.91
CA SER A 641 10.16 21.29 6.53
C SER A 641 9.72 22.71 6.17
N ASN A 642 8.76 22.86 5.24
CA ASN A 642 8.29 24.15 4.73
C ASN A 642 6.76 24.29 4.84
N LEU A 643 6.10 23.41 5.60
CA LEU A 643 4.68 23.50 5.88
C LEU A 643 4.41 24.49 7.02
N SER A 644 3.23 25.11 6.97
CA SER A 644 2.64 25.92 8.02
C SER A 644 1.36 25.27 8.54
N GLU A 645 0.80 25.83 9.62
CA GLU A 645 -0.45 25.38 10.24
C GLU A 645 -1.62 25.24 9.27
N SER A 646 -1.68 26.04 8.20
CA SER A 646 -2.76 26.03 7.21
C SER A 646 -2.54 25.06 6.04
N ASP A 647 -1.42 24.33 6.00
CA ASP A 647 -0.99 23.59 4.81
C ASP A 647 -1.42 22.11 4.82
N ALA A 648 -2.56 21.78 5.43
CA ALA A 648 -3.06 20.40 5.48
C ALA A 648 -3.25 19.77 4.09
N GLU A 649 -3.65 20.56 3.08
CA GLU A 649 -3.75 20.09 1.70
C GLU A 649 -2.38 19.67 1.14
N ALA A 650 -1.34 20.50 1.33
CA ALA A 650 0.02 20.19 0.92
C ALA A 650 0.60 18.97 1.65
N PHE A 651 0.21 18.77 2.92
CA PHE A 651 0.54 17.55 3.66
C PHE A 651 -0.09 16.29 3.02
N ASN A 652 -1.35 16.36 2.58
CA ASN A 652 -1.98 15.26 1.84
C ASN A 652 -1.35 15.02 0.46
N GLU A 653 -0.90 16.07 -0.23
CA GLU A 653 -0.20 15.94 -1.51
C GLU A 653 1.17 15.28 -1.38
N LEU A 654 1.89 15.51 -0.27
CA LEU A 654 3.12 14.78 0.06
C LEU A 654 2.87 13.27 0.13
N ARG A 655 1.73 12.85 0.73
CA ARG A 655 1.32 11.44 0.76
C ARG A 655 1.07 10.88 -0.65
N VAL A 656 0.34 11.61 -1.49
CA VAL A 656 0.07 11.20 -2.89
C VAL A 656 1.39 10.98 -3.65
N LEU A 657 2.32 11.91 -3.56
CA LEU A 657 3.62 11.80 -4.23
C LEU A 657 4.50 10.72 -3.60
N SER A 658 4.41 10.49 -2.29
CA SER A 658 5.11 9.40 -1.61
C SER A 658 4.69 8.05 -2.14
N ASP A 659 3.38 7.79 -2.25
CA ASP A 659 2.83 6.54 -2.81
C ASP A 659 3.26 6.34 -4.26
N TRP A 660 3.16 7.40 -5.07
CA TRP A 660 3.60 7.37 -6.46
C TRP A 660 5.10 7.07 -6.56
N MET A 661 5.93 7.77 -5.78
CA MET A 661 7.39 7.55 -5.74
C MET A 661 7.75 6.16 -5.24
N SER A 662 7.02 5.60 -4.28
CA SER A 662 7.24 4.24 -3.78
C SER A 662 7.05 3.22 -4.89
N GLN A 663 5.96 3.35 -5.66
CA GLN A 663 5.70 2.51 -6.82
C GLN A 663 6.77 2.69 -7.91
N GLN A 664 7.15 3.93 -8.22
CA GLN A 664 8.23 4.20 -9.18
C GLN A 664 9.57 3.64 -8.70
N ASN A 665 9.87 3.64 -7.40
CA ASN A 665 11.12 3.07 -6.90
C ASN A 665 11.13 1.55 -6.94
N ARG A 666 9.99 0.90 -6.68
CA ARG A 666 9.88 -0.58 -6.70
C ARG A 666 10.04 -1.16 -8.10
N PHE A 667 9.49 -0.48 -9.11
CA PHE A 667 9.50 -0.95 -10.50
C PHE A 667 10.44 -0.18 -11.43
N GLY A 668 11.15 0.82 -10.88
CA GLY A 668 11.76 1.96 -11.56
C GLY A 668 12.63 1.68 -12.76
N GLY A 669 11.98 1.49 -13.91
CA GLY A 669 12.58 1.36 -15.23
C GLY A 669 12.27 0.04 -15.94
N SER A 670 11.82 -0.99 -15.22
CA SER A 670 11.59 -2.33 -15.81
C SER A 670 10.11 -2.60 -16.10
N LEU A 671 9.21 -2.20 -15.18
CA LEU A 671 7.75 -2.31 -15.39
C LEU A 671 7.14 -0.96 -15.80
N LEU A 672 6.89 -0.79 -17.09
CA LEU A 672 6.19 0.39 -17.61
C LEU A 672 4.68 0.25 -17.36
N MET A 673 4.20 0.79 -16.25
CA MET A 673 2.78 0.85 -15.89
C MET A 673 2.38 2.27 -15.44
N LYS A 674 1.11 2.65 -15.62
CA LYS A 674 0.59 3.85 -14.95
C LYS A 674 0.47 3.59 -13.46
N SER A 675 0.73 4.62 -12.64
CA SER A 675 0.66 4.48 -11.19
C SER A 675 -0.79 4.32 -10.72
N PHE A 676 -1.00 3.61 -9.62
CA PHE A 676 -2.34 3.35 -9.07
C PHE A 676 -3.07 4.60 -8.55
N ASN A 677 -2.37 5.72 -8.39
CA ASN A 677 -2.93 7.00 -7.96
C ASN A 677 -2.60 8.13 -8.94
N GLN A 678 -2.50 7.81 -10.24
CA GLN A 678 -2.10 8.76 -11.27
C GLN A 678 -3.10 9.93 -11.40
N ASP A 679 -4.39 9.70 -11.17
CA ASP A 679 -5.43 10.73 -11.14
C ASP A 679 -5.16 11.82 -10.07
N GLN A 680 -4.72 11.41 -8.88
CA GLN A 680 -4.33 12.30 -7.80
C GLN A 680 -3.05 13.06 -8.15
N VAL A 681 -2.09 12.41 -8.81
CA VAL A 681 -0.87 13.06 -9.29
C VAL A 681 -1.18 14.08 -10.40
N ASP A 682 -2.10 13.77 -11.30
CA ASP A 682 -2.54 14.67 -12.36
C ASP A 682 -3.23 15.92 -11.79
N ALA A 683 -3.97 15.77 -10.68
CA ALA A 683 -4.51 16.92 -9.94
C ALA A 683 -3.40 17.82 -9.39
N ILE A 684 -2.31 17.26 -8.86
CA ILE A 684 -1.12 18.01 -8.41
C ILE A 684 -0.43 18.70 -9.60
N ILE A 685 -0.25 18.00 -10.71
CA ILE A 685 0.31 18.57 -11.95
C ILE A 685 -0.51 19.79 -12.39
N LYS A 686 -1.85 19.66 -12.40
CA LYS A 686 -2.77 20.74 -12.80
C LYS A 686 -2.71 21.92 -11.83
N LYS A 687 -2.72 21.65 -10.51
CA LYS A 687 -2.68 22.69 -9.47
C LYS A 687 -1.41 23.53 -9.54
N TYR A 688 -0.26 22.88 -9.65
CA TYR A 688 1.03 23.58 -9.65
C TYR A 688 1.51 23.99 -11.04
N GLY A 689 0.91 23.46 -12.11
CA GLY A 689 1.37 23.68 -13.48
C GLY A 689 2.74 23.04 -13.76
N VAL A 690 3.08 21.94 -13.07
CA VAL A 690 4.40 21.32 -13.11
C VAL A 690 4.29 19.84 -13.45
N LYS A 691 4.99 19.41 -14.51
CA LYS A 691 5.02 18.01 -14.98
C LYS A 691 6.21 17.19 -14.50
N HIS A 692 7.21 17.85 -13.91
CA HIS A 692 8.48 17.21 -13.57
C HIS A 692 8.76 17.31 -12.08
N LEU A 693 9.10 16.19 -11.47
CA LEU A 693 9.48 16.09 -10.06
C LEU A 693 11.00 15.92 -9.95
N LEU A 694 11.65 16.78 -9.18
CA LEU A 694 13.07 16.67 -8.82
C LEU A 694 13.18 16.01 -7.44
N PHE A 695 13.73 14.81 -7.42
CA PHE A 695 14.15 14.11 -6.21
C PHE A 695 15.66 14.25 -6.05
N THR A 696 16.10 14.86 -4.95
CA THR A 696 17.52 15.18 -4.76
C THR A 696 17.92 15.14 -3.29
N GLY A 697 19.17 14.78 -3.02
CA GLY A 697 19.69 14.89 -1.67
C GLY A 697 21.13 14.47 -1.54
N ILE A 698 21.56 14.35 -0.28
CA ILE A 698 22.96 14.18 0.10
C ILE A 698 23.10 13.19 1.24
N ALA A 699 24.00 12.22 1.07
CA ALA A 699 24.51 11.39 2.15
C ALA A 699 25.99 11.71 2.42
N SER A 700 26.30 12.11 3.64
CA SER A 700 27.67 12.41 4.11
C SER A 700 28.16 11.31 5.03
N LEU A 701 29.12 10.50 4.60
CA LEU A 701 29.69 9.38 5.36
C LEU A 701 31.05 9.75 5.96
N GLN A 702 31.09 9.98 7.26
CA GLN A 702 32.29 10.33 8.02
C GLN A 702 33.00 9.07 8.56
N ARG A 703 34.13 8.70 7.94
CA ARG A 703 35.11 7.71 8.43
C ARG A 703 36.40 8.45 8.85
N ASN A 704 37.57 7.95 8.45
CA ASN A 704 38.86 8.68 8.51
C ASN A 704 38.85 9.95 7.62
N ARG A 705 38.08 9.91 6.53
CA ARG A 705 37.76 11.05 5.66
C ARG A 705 36.26 11.06 5.41
N THR A 706 35.71 12.24 5.18
CA THR A 706 34.30 12.38 4.78
C THR A 706 34.14 12.04 3.30
N HIS A 707 33.24 11.11 3.03
CA HIS A 707 32.77 10.76 1.70
C HIS A 707 31.38 11.35 1.52
N TRP A 708 31.11 11.86 0.33
CA TRP A 708 29.82 12.43 -0.01
C TRP A 708 29.25 11.69 -1.19
N LEU A 709 27.95 11.46 -1.12
CA LEU A 709 27.13 10.99 -2.21
C LEU A 709 26.05 12.05 -2.43
N TYR A 710 26.07 12.67 -3.60
CA TYR A 710 25.04 13.59 -4.08
C TYR A 710 24.29 12.92 -5.23
N TRP A 711 22.96 12.90 -5.17
CA TRP A 711 22.14 12.44 -6.30
C TRP A 711 21.05 13.45 -6.64
N SER A 712 20.68 13.47 -7.91
CA SER A 712 19.54 14.20 -8.43
C SER A 712 18.90 13.43 -9.58
N VAL A 713 17.62 13.13 -9.43
CA VAL A 713 16.80 12.44 -10.41
C VAL A 713 15.60 13.30 -10.74
N VAL A 714 15.30 13.46 -12.03
CA VAL A 714 14.09 14.14 -12.49
C VAL A 714 13.15 13.11 -13.07
N PHE A 715 11.94 13.05 -12.53
CA PHE A 715 10.85 12.24 -13.01
C PHE A 715 9.89 13.08 -13.84
N ASP A 716 9.35 12.49 -14.90
CA ASP A 716 8.14 12.96 -15.57
C ASP A 716 6.93 12.34 -14.88
N LEU A 717 6.14 13.17 -14.21
CA LEU A 717 4.99 12.74 -13.42
C LEU A 717 3.86 12.15 -14.27
N THR A 718 3.83 12.41 -15.58
CA THR A 718 2.80 11.88 -16.49
C THR A 718 3.13 10.50 -17.05
N THR A 719 4.43 10.18 -17.16
CA THR A 719 4.88 8.92 -17.78
C THR A 719 5.63 7.99 -16.84
N GLY A 720 5.98 8.44 -15.63
CA GLY A 720 6.85 7.71 -14.70
C GLY A 720 8.32 7.64 -15.12
N ARG A 721 8.65 8.06 -16.35
CA ARG A 721 10.03 8.03 -16.85
C ARG A 721 10.90 8.99 -16.05
N TYR A 722 12.15 8.58 -15.83
CA TYR A 722 13.11 9.39 -15.09
C TYR A 722 14.40 9.61 -15.86
N SER A 723 15.09 10.68 -15.49
CA SER A 723 16.42 11.03 -15.94
C SER A 723 17.31 11.24 -14.73
N VAL A 724 18.32 10.39 -14.56
CA VAL A 724 19.38 10.61 -13.59
C VAL A 724 20.25 11.76 -14.12
N ILE A 725 20.19 12.91 -13.45
CA ILE A 725 20.98 14.08 -13.81
C ILE A 725 22.40 13.92 -13.30
N LYS A 726 22.51 13.46 -12.06
CA LYS A 726 23.78 13.44 -11.35
C LYS A 726 23.79 12.38 -10.25
N GLU A 727 24.90 11.67 -10.16
CA GLU A 727 25.25 10.79 -9.05
C GLU A 727 26.76 10.91 -8.82
N ASP A 728 27.14 11.74 -7.85
CA ASP A 728 28.53 12.13 -7.64
C ASP A 728 29.04 11.65 -6.28
N TYR A 729 30.16 10.94 -6.33
CA TYR A 729 30.92 10.51 -5.16
C TYR A 729 32.20 11.33 -5.00
N TYR A 730 32.38 12.02 -3.88
CA TYR A 730 33.58 12.82 -3.65
C TYR A 730 34.13 12.77 -2.22
N LYS A 731 35.46 12.94 -2.12
CA LYS A 731 36.26 12.76 -0.90
C LYS A 731 36.84 14.10 -0.42
N LYS A 732 36.01 15.00 0.12
CA LYS A 732 36.44 16.30 0.66
C LYS A 732 35.63 16.69 1.90
N LYS A 733 36.19 17.57 2.75
CA LYS A 733 35.40 18.26 3.79
C LYS A 733 34.34 19.12 3.10
N ASP A 734 33.16 19.19 3.71
CA ASP A 734 32.09 20.08 3.27
C ASP A 734 32.66 21.49 3.00
N ASN A 735 32.60 21.94 1.76
CA ASN A 735 32.59 23.36 1.52
C ASN A 735 31.28 23.70 0.83
N LYS A 736 30.60 24.70 1.40
CA LYS A 736 29.38 25.30 0.85
C LYS A 736 29.52 25.61 -0.65
N THR A 737 30.74 25.91 -1.10
CA THR A 737 31.11 26.14 -2.50
C THR A 737 30.87 24.93 -3.40
N GLN A 738 31.31 23.72 -3.02
CA GLN A 738 31.16 22.53 -3.85
C GLN A 738 29.71 22.08 -3.89
N LEU A 739 29.00 22.12 -2.75
CA LEU A 739 27.56 21.87 -2.73
C LEU A 739 26.82 22.85 -3.65
N ASN A 740 27.11 24.15 -3.54
CA ASN A 740 26.56 25.15 -4.45
C ASN A 740 26.84 24.83 -5.92
N ALA A 741 28.06 24.39 -6.25
CA ALA A 741 28.41 24.02 -7.62
C ALA A 741 27.60 22.81 -8.11
N HIS A 742 27.43 21.76 -7.29
CA HIS A 742 26.62 20.60 -7.67
C HIS A 742 25.14 20.96 -7.85
N LEU A 743 24.57 21.76 -6.96
CA LEU A 743 23.18 22.23 -7.05
C LEU A 743 22.98 23.12 -8.28
N PHE A 744 23.85 24.12 -8.47
CA PHE A 744 23.78 25.00 -9.63
C PHE A 744 23.87 24.21 -10.94
N ASP A 745 24.86 23.32 -11.06
CA ASP A 745 25.05 22.49 -12.24
C ASP A 745 23.82 21.61 -12.52
N THR A 746 23.26 20.97 -11.49
CA THR A 746 22.02 20.17 -11.62
C THR A 746 20.86 21.01 -12.16
N LEU A 747 20.57 22.13 -11.51
CA LEU A 747 19.42 22.98 -11.87
C LEU A 747 19.64 23.65 -13.23
N PHE A 748 20.88 23.99 -13.56
CA PHE A 748 21.27 24.50 -14.87
C PHE A 748 21.09 23.45 -15.96
N GLN A 749 21.48 22.20 -15.73
CA GLN A 749 21.29 21.10 -16.69
C GLN A 749 19.80 20.82 -16.94
N ILE A 750 18.98 20.82 -15.88
CA ILE A 750 17.52 20.71 -16.00
C ILE A 750 16.98 21.82 -16.92
N LYS A 751 17.38 23.07 -16.69
CA LYS A 751 16.90 24.23 -17.46
C LYS A 751 17.44 24.31 -18.88
N SER A 752 18.66 23.84 -19.10
CA SER A 752 19.39 24.02 -20.36
C SER A 752 18.78 23.23 -21.49
N LYS A 753 18.69 23.82 -22.69
CA LYS A 753 18.33 23.12 -23.93
C LYS A 753 19.61 22.71 -24.66
N ARG A 754 19.66 21.50 -25.23
CA ARG A 754 20.79 21.10 -26.09
C ARG A 754 20.91 22.12 -27.23
N LYS A 755 22.11 22.67 -27.44
CA LYS A 755 22.40 23.41 -28.69
C LYS A 755 22.23 22.42 -29.83
N ARG A 756 21.29 22.67 -30.75
CA ARG A 756 21.27 22.00 -32.07
C ARG A 756 22.62 22.29 -32.72
N THR A 757 23.52 21.31 -32.75
CA THR A 757 24.66 21.35 -33.67
C THR A 757 24.06 21.38 -35.07
N ARG A 758 24.23 22.52 -35.75
CA ARG A 758 23.93 22.67 -37.17
C ARG A 758 24.75 21.71 -37.99
#